data_AF-A0A1J4KKI7-F1
#
_entry.id   AF-A0A1J4KKI7-F1
#
_cell.length_a   1.000
_cell.length_b   1.000
_cell.length_c   1.000
_cell.angle_alpha   90.00
_cell.angle_beta   90.00
_cell.angle_gamma   90.00
#
_symmetry.space_group_name_H-M   'P 1'
#
loop_
_entity.id
_entity.type
_entity.pdbx_description
1 polymer ?
#
loop_
_entity_poly.entity_id
_entity_poly.type
_entity_poly.pdbx_seq_one_letter_code
_entity_poly.pdbx_strand_id
1 'polypeptide(L)'
;MEISKPVLEAAANSMINGSIEQQQDAVNFFSAWQNTNGVLIDAVRILADPEISENLRFFISCVVLYSIDSWFRYERSALDEIKNIIFHLTFQPNEEISLNHAQNLSNSNVHLAMKKIDNNRIKDKLDQIIAKILFNEWPENWADFLPQLKQFLTMKNESHTIHVFMILSYFLKLLDNSTKITLKRRIVVTSYFMQQIPDVLSIVLENLFSPGIIHSFLEFSEAFCAVIGHNPEMAINFSSFLFTNFAVIDDYAEQALKSIAILFSPNIFLAHLIQPMVSLIVQRESSNISMESSFHQFSCLFLKNFMKIIIPYITENNSPTEILNNQENFSNTNNLSNLQKIFQTSLVLAPRDEFCESFWNLWNEVLEVFVSSNSPQFQQLISPLLPLVVTTFYELLPCSSQLSRLISPLTASSFKSLMKIIPQETLSFIMNQPPNLSLCFAVGLARNNELFPKLGQIIESSINSTDLNVISAVLYSISRNTCLLQSQELLIQALQQLTFTFLYQNSDSDFHATVLFALNHVASAVPDVITRNKQFIDLLFDCASPIKLNKDNFSRLCRILAKVILSTPPQAKSEYIERLTNIATIPLMSGDLHLIIVGAQAAWSISSISILGSYIISKQLWAPLLNAMKYIRESAQSSQLSTNSAEQLSSQFSDLISVFASSVRSAPFSLCRKVIDKFIHLVSTVTGHDTVILDAFNMMYQIHRGLDDYRDNFAQIFVQRMAGNPQQSFFEFFTIAGLKDHEENVVVGGACASLPNPDILISKSATYLLREIISRKKDPQFLIHWQPHIIRAVFASLFDELHKEMIVHLIKVLFSIYKKHIRNSTLNPFIDQLVVEAISESVGDADVSMHFAVSLRSFANSKNEFVQLIKDFLLAYGRLNPLEIKLFDESVTKETSCTVALIRAEIPGDSGSTIQNEDEYVTQYS
;
A
#
# COMPACT_ATOMS: atom_id res chain seq x y z
N MET A 1 22.06 -23.05 24.67
CA MET A 1 22.54 -22.36 25.89
C MET A 1 21.34 -22.30 26.81
N GLU A 2 21.31 -23.10 27.87
CA GLU A 2 20.16 -23.11 28.79
C GLU A 2 20.12 -21.77 29.53
N ILE A 3 19.07 -20.99 29.30
CA ILE A 3 18.86 -19.71 29.96
C ILE A 3 18.16 -19.97 31.28
N SER A 4 18.75 -19.55 32.40
CA SER A 4 18.15 -19.74 33.72
C SER A 4 16.93 -18.84 33.92
N LYS A 5 15.89 -19.37 34.58
CA LYS A 5 14.66 -18.64 34.95
C LYS A 5 14.89 -17.26 35.62
N PRO A 6 15.84 -17.08 36.57
CA PRO A 6 16.09 -15.76 37.16
C PRO A 6 16.54 -14.70 36.16
N VAL A 7 17.25 -15.09 35.09
CA VAL A 7 17.68 -14.17 34.03
C VAL A 7 16.49 -13.73 33.18
N LEU A 8 15.58 -14.65 32.88
CA LEU A 8 14.35 -14.35 32.16
C LEU A 8 13.42 -13.41 32.97
N GLU A 9 13.30 -13.65 34.28
CA GLU A 9 12.54 -12.76 35.19
C GLU A 9 13.16 -11.35 35.24
N ALA A 10 14.48 -11.26 35.35
CA ALA A 10 15.18 -9.98 35.35
C ALA A 10 14.95 -9.22 34.02
N ALA A 11 15.05 -9.92 32.88
CA ALA A 11 14.81 -9.33 31.56
C ALA A 11 13.35 -8.87 31.40
N ALA A 12 12.37 -9.70 31.78
CA ALA A 12 10.95 -9.33 31.74
C ALA A 12 10.65 -8.11 32.62
N ASN A 13 11.24 -8.03 33.82
CA ASN A 13 11.10 -6.88 34.70
C ASN A 13 11.76 -5.63 34.10
N SER A 14 12.93 -5.77 33.46
CA SER A 14 13.59 -4.66 32.75
C SER A 14 12.80 -4.13 31.56
N MET A 15 12.05 -4.98 30.85
CA MET A 15 11.17 -4.52 29.75
C MET A 15 10.03 -3.62 30.22
N ILE A 16 9.55 -3.78 31.46
CA ILE A 16 8.39 -3.04 31.97
C ILE A 16 8.81 -1.88 32.86
N ASN A 17 9.78 -2.13 33.75
CA ASN A 17 10.17 -1.20 34.81
C ASN A 17 11.59 -0.62 34.62
N GLY A 18 12.31 -1.04 33.59
CA GLY A 18 13.68 -0.57 33.32
C GLY A 18 13.73 0.80 32.64
N SER A 19 14.93 1.37 32.57
CA SER A 19 15.21 2.54 31.71
C SER A 19 15.06 2.18 30.23
N ILE A 20 14.97 3.18 29.34
CA ILE A 20 14.88 2.96 27.89
C ILE A 20 16.01 2.03 27.38
N GLU A 21 17.23 2.21 27.88
CA GLU A 21 18.37 1.35 27.53
C GLU A 21 18.17 -0.10 28.01
N GLN A 22 17.73 -0.28 29.26
CA GLN A 22 17.46 -1.62 29.83
C GLN A 22 16.29 -2.32 29.13
N GLN A 23 15.26 -1.57 28.73
CA GLN A 23 14.14 -2.08 27.94
C GLN A 23 14.64 -2.58 26.58
N GLN A 24 15.48 -1.79 25.90
CA GLN A 24 16.05 -2.19 24.61
C GLN A 24 16.96 -3.43 24.72
N ASP A 25 17.79 -3.51 25.76
CA ASP A 25 18.64 -4.67 26.01
C ASP A 25 17.81 -5.94 26.28
N ALA A 26 16.74 -5.81 27.05
CA ALA A 26 15.84 -6.94 27.31
C ALA A 26 15.07 -7.37 26.05
N VAL A 27 14.64 -6.43 25.19
CA VAL A 27 14.06 -6.74 23.86
C VAL A 27 15.07 -7.50 22.99
N ASN A 28 16.31 -7.02 22.92
CA ASN A 28 17.37 -7.66 22.15
C ASN A 28 17.65 -9.08 22.67
N PHE A 29 17.62 -9.26 23.99
CA PHE A 29 17.80 -10.56 24.62
C PHE A 29 16.70 -11.57 24.24
N PHE A 30 15.41 -11.21 24.39
CA PHE A 30 14.31 -12.09 23.98
C PHE A 30 14.32 -12.36 22.47
N SER A 31 14.69 -11.36 21.66
CA SER A 31 14.82 -11.50 20.20
C SER A 31 15.96 -12.43 19.78
N ALA A 32 17.07 -12.43 20.52
CA ALA A 32 18.15 -13.40 20.30
C ALA A 32 17.72 -14.80 20.71
N TRP A 33 17.06 -14.93 21.87
CA TRP A 33 16.65 -16.23 22.40
C TRP A 33 15.59 -16.93 21.54
N GLN A 34 14.57 -16.21 21.04
CA GLN A 34 13.52 -16.77 20.16
C GLN A 34 14.05 -17.38 18.86
N ASN A 35 15.29 -17.06 18.47
CA ASN A 35 15.92 -17.58 17.25
C ASN A 35 16.86 -18.77 17.52
N THR A 36 16.96 -19.23 18.78
CA THR A 36 17.82 -20.36 19.15
C THR A 36 17.12 -21.71 18.90
N ASN A 37 17.91 -22.72 18.51
CA ASN A 37 17.39 -24.08 18.34
C ASN A 37 16.90 -24.64 19.68
N GLY A 38 15.70 -25.22 19.70
CA GLY A 38 15.11 -25.77 20.93
C GLY A 38 14.28 -24.76 21.74
N VAL A 39 14.27 -23.48 21.38
CA VAL A 39 13.58 -22.45 22.18
C VAL A 39 12.08 -22.73 22.35
N LEU A 40 11.42 -23.34 21.36
CA LEU A 40 9.98 -23.58 21.46
C LEU A 40 9.68 -24.56 22.61
N ILE A 41 10.43 -25.66 22.73
CA ILE A 41 10.20 -26.64 23.79
C ILE A 41 10.61 -26.07 25.16
N ASP A 42 11.72 -25.35 25.23
CA ASP A 42 12.20 -24.72 26.47
C ASP A 42 11.21 -23.66 26.96
N ALA A 43 10.76 -22.78 26.06
CA ALA A 43 9.79 -21.73 26.36
C ALA A 43 8.45 -22.32 26.82
N VAL A 44 7.96 -23.39 26.18
CA VAL A 44 6.71 -24.06 26.58
C VAL A 44 6.84 -24.72 27.95
N ARG A 45 7.98 -25.35 28.25
CA ARG A 45 8.26 -25.92 29.58
C ARG A 45 8.33 -24.84 30.67
N ILE A 46 8.96 -23.71 30.38
CA ILE A 46 9.01 -22.55 31.30
C ILE A 46 7.60 -21.95 31.47
N LEU A 47 6.81 -21.88 30.40
CA LEU A 47 5.44 -21.38 30.46
C LEU A 47 4.55 -22.23 31.37
N ALA A 48 4.81 -23.52 31.45
CA ALA A 48 4.11 -24.46 32.33
C ALA A 48 4.49 -24.36 33.81
N ASP A 49 5.56 -23.63 34.14
CA ASP A 49 6.02 -23.44 35.51
C ASP A 49 5.02 -22.57 36.29
N PRO A 50 4.44 -23.04 37.41
CA PRO A 50 3.50 -22.25 38.21
C PRO A 50 4.18 -21.07 38.91
N GLU A 51 5.51 -21.07 39.07
CA GLU A 51 6.26 -20.10 39.86
C GLU A 51 6.82 -18.90 39.05
N ILE A 52 6.55 -18.81 37.74
CA ILE A 52 6.96 -17.62 36.94
C ILE A 52 5.98 -16.46 37.11
N SER A 53 6.49 -15.22 37.03
CA SER A 53 5.68 -14.00 37.08
C SER A 53 4.73 -13.88 35.88
N GLU A 54 3.62 -13.16 36.05
CA GLU A 54 2.64 -12.91 34.97
C GLU A 54 3.28 -12.16 33.78
N ASN A 55 4.18 -11.22 34.07
CA ASN A 55 4.93 -10.47 33.06
C ASN A 55 5.84 -11.40 32.25
N LEU A 56 6.61 -12.26 32.92
CA LEU A 56 7.42 -13.25 32.23
C LEU A 56 6.53 -14.18 31.41
N ARG A 57 5.42 -14.67 31.98
CA ARG A 57 4.46 -15.53 31.29
C ARG A 57 3.94 -14.91 29.99
N PHE A 58 3.60 -13.62 29.98
CA PHE A 58 3.22 -12.91 28.77
C PHE A 58 4.33 -12.88 27.71
N PHE A 59 5.57 -12.54 28.09
CA PHE A 59 6.70 -12.51 27.14
C PHE A 59 7.06 -13.90 26.62
N ILE A 60 7.03 -14.93 27.47
CA ILE A 60 7.21 -16.32 27.05
C ILE A 60 6.12 -16.72 26.04
N SER A 61 4.84 -16.38 26.27
CA SER A 61 3.78 -16.62 25.28
C SER A 61 4.05 -15.93 23.94
N CYS A 62 4.60 -14.71 23.93
CA CYS A 62 5.02 -14.04 22.70
C CYS A 62 6.18 -14.78 21.99
N VAL A 63 7.18 -15.25 22.74
CA VAL A 63 8.29 -16.07 22.22
C VAL A 63 7.76 -17.37 21.61
N VAL A 64 6.86 -18.08 22.29
CA VAL A 64 6.24 -19.31 21.79
C VAL A 64 5.45 -19.02 20.51
N LEU A 65 4.60 -17.99 20.51
CA LEU A 65 3.79 -17.60 19.35
C LEU A 65 4.64 -17.31 18.10
N TYR A 66 5.80 -16.69 18.27
CA TYR A 66 6.75 -16.44 17.19
C TYR A 66 7.47 -17.74 16.75
N SER A 67 7.97 -18.50 17.72
CA SER A 67 8.77 -19.71 17.49
C SER A 67 8.00 -20.85 16.79
N ILE A 68 6.66 -20.87 16.88
CA ILE A 68 5.81 -21.83 16.15
C ILE A 68 5.98 -21.73 14.62
N ASP A 69 6.49 -20.63 14.08
CA ASP A 69 6.80 -20.56 12.64
C ASP A 69 7.88 -21.60 12.23
N SER A 70 8.67 -22.11 13.20
CA SER A 70 9.66 -23.18 13.01
C SER A 70 9.17 -24.59 13.34
N TRP A 71 7.85 -24.79 13.45
CA TRP A 71 7.20 -26.03 13.92
C TRP A 71 7.78 -27.33 13.36
N PHE A 72 7.95 -27.42 12.05
CA PHE A 72 8.40 -28.67 11.40
C PHE A 72 9.90 -28.98 11.57
N ARG A 73 10.66 -28.17 12.30
CA ARG A 73 12.06 -28.47 12.67
C ARG A 73 12.17 -29.43 13.87
N TYR A 74 11.09 -29.63 14.61
CA TYR A 74 11.09 -30.44 15.82
C TYR A 74 10.64 -31.88 15.52
N GLU A 75 11.19 -32.82 16.29
CA GLU A 75 10.74 -34.21 16.23
C GLU A 75 9.29 -34.35 16.71
N ARG A 76 8.61 -35.39 16.20
CA ARG A 76 7.19 -35.62 16.49
C ARG A 76 6.88 -35.72 17.99
N SER A 77 7.75 -36.37 18.75
CA SER A 77 7.63 -36.51 20.21
C SER A 77 7.62 -35.16 20.94
N ALA A 78 8.51 -34.25 20.54
CA ALA A 78 8.59 -32.90 21.08
C ALA A 78 7.35 -32.06 20.71
N LEU A 79 6.86 -32.20 19.47
CA LEU A 79 5.64 -31.52 19.02
C LEU A 79 4.40 -31.98 19.79
N ASP A 80 4.27 -33.28 20.05
CA ASP A 80 3.18 -33.83 20.85
C ASP A 80 3.27 -33.39 22.31
N GLU A 81 4.49 -33.28 22.89
CA GLU A 81 4.71 -32.69 24.22
C GLU A 81 4.26 -31.23 24.27
N ILE A 82 4.73 -30.39 23.34
CA ILE A 82 4.38 -28.96 23.26
C ILE A 82 2.86 -28.78 23.14
N LYS A 83 2.25 -29.55 22.23
CA LYS A 83 0.80 -29.55 22.00
C LYS A 83 0.05 -29.85 23.28
N ASN A 84 0.43 -30.91 23.99
CA ASN A 84 -0.23 -31.30 25.23
C ASN A 84 -0.07 -30.22 26.31
N ILE A 85 1.14 -29.68 26.53
CA ILE A 85 1.38 -28.64 27.54
C ILE A 85 0.54 -27.40 27.27
N ILE A 86 0.59 -26.87 26.04
CA ILE A 86 -0.19 -25.66 25.68
C ILE A 86 -1.69 -25.93 25.81
N PHE A 87 -2.15 -27.09 25.36
CA PHE A 87 -3.56 -27.47 25.46
C PHE A 87 -4.04 -27.55 26.91
N HIS A 88 -3.22 -28.13 27.79
CA HIS A 88 -3.46 -28.13 29.24
C HIS A 88 -3.48 -26.72 29.83
N LEU A 89 -2.54 -25.85 29.47
CA LEU A 89 -2.49 -24.47 29.98
C LEU A 89 -3.72 -23.63 29.58
N THR A 90 -4.31 -23.89 28.42
CA THR A 90 -5.50 -23.17 27.94
C THR A 90 -6.80 -23.70 28.56
N PHE A 91 -6.97 -25.02 28.64
CA PHE A 91 -8.25 -25.64 29.02
C PHE A 91 -8.30 -26.27 30.41
N GLN A 92 -7.21 -26.28 31.17
CA GLN A 92 -7.21 -26.67 32.58
C GLN A 92 -6.78 -25.47 33.42
N PRO A 93 -7.73 -24.68 33.96
CA PRO A 93 -7.36 -23.61 34.86
C PRO A 93 -6.70 -24.19 36.11
N ASN A 94 -5.50 -23.71 36.43
CA ASN A 94 -4.95 -23.78 37.79
C ASN A 94 -5.85 -22.95 38.72
N GLU A 95 -7.00 -23.49 39.13
CA GLU A 95 -7.92 -22.86 40.09
C GLU A 95 -7.26 -22.58 41.45
N GLU A 96 -6.10 -23.19 41.75
CA GLU A 96 -5.43 -23.06 43.05
C GLU A 96 -4.42 -21.91 43.19
N ILE A 97 -3.96 -21.28 42.10
CA ILE A 97 -2.92 -20.22 42.23
C ILE A 97 -3.54 -18.83 42.51
N SER A 98 -4.81 -18.63 42.17
CA SER A 98 -5.45 -17.29 42.28
C SER A 98 -6.13 -17.03 43.63
N LEU A 99 -6.55 -18.07 44.36
CA LEU A 99 -7.33 -17.91 45.59
C LEU A 99 -6.48 -17.78 46.87
N ASN A 100 -5.27 -18.36 46.90
CA ASN A 100 -4.42 -18.30 48.10
C ASN A 100 -3.65 -16.97 48.26
N HIS A 101 -3.55 -16.14 47.22
CA HIS A 101 -2.95 -14.79 47.31
C HIS A 101 -3.98 -13.65 47.41
N ALA A 102 -5.25 -13.90 47.07
CA ALA A 102 -6.30 -12.87 47.08
C ALA A 102 -6.86 -12.58 48.49
N GLN A 103 -6.72 -13.50 49.45
CA GLN A 103 -7.22 -13.28 50.82
C GLN A 103 -6.30 -12.44 51.72
N ASN A 104 -5.09 -12.09 51.27
CA ASN A 104 -4.11 -11.38 52.10
C ASN A 104 -3.79 -9.93 51.68
N LEU A 105 -4.44 -9.38 50.65
CA LEU A 105 -4.23 -7.99 50.22
C LEU A 105 -5.56 -7.25 50.08
N SER A 106 -6.09 -6.81 51.21
CA SER A 106 -7.14 -5.78 51.25
C SER A 106 -6.59 -4.43 50.77
N ASN A 107 -7.35 -3.79 49.88
CA ASN A 107 -7.34 -2.35 49.52
C ASN A 107 -6.57 -1.95 48.24
N SER A 108 -7.13 -2.28 47.06
CA SER A 108 -7.10 -1.41 45.86
C SER A 108 -7.88 -2.06 44.71
N ASN A 109 -9.05 -1.51 44.35
CA ASN A 109 -9.85 -1.96 43.20
C ASN A 109 -9.10 -1.80 41.85
N VAL A 110 -8.06 -0.94 41.80
CA VAL A 110 -7.25 -0.71 40.59
C VAL A 110 -6.25 -1.85 40.36
N HIS A 111 -5.66 -2.39 41.43
CA HIS A 111 -4.68 -3.48 41.28
C HIS A 111 -5.35 -4.80 40.89
N LEU A 112 -6.56 -5.04 41.38
CA LEU A 112 -7.40 -6.18 40.97
C LEU A 112 -7.83 -6.07 39.49
N ALA A 113 -8.12 -4.85 39.02
CA ALA A 113 -8.47 -4.61 37.62
C ALA A 113 -7.28 -4.80 36.67
N MET A 114 -6.08 -4.30 37.02
CA MET A 114 -4.87 -4.51 36.22
C MET A 114 -4.48 -6.00 36.15
N LYS A 115 -4.54 -6.72 37.27
CA LYS A 115 -4.27 -8.18 37.30
C LYS A 115 -5.25 -8.99 36.44
N LYS A 116 -6.52 -8.56 36.37
CA LYS A 116 -7.52 -9.16 35.47
C LYS A 116 -7.23 -8.87 33.99
N ILE A 117 -6.70 -7.69 33.67
CA ILE A 117 -6.31 -7.30 32.30
C ILE A 117 -5.10 -8.11 31.81
N ASP A 118 -4.08 -8.28 32.64
CA ASP A 118 -2.86 -9.01 32.26
C ASP A 118 -3.11 -10.51 32.07
N ASN A 119 -3.97 -11.11 32.89
CA ASN A 119 -4.40 -12.51 32.72
C ASN A 119 -5.19 -12.72 31.41
N ASN A 120 -6.04 -11.76 31.02
CA ASN A 120 -6.76 -11.82 29.74
C ASN A 120 -5.81 -11.74 28.53
N ARG A 121 -4.72 -10.96 28.62
CA ARG A 121 -3.71 -10.86 27.55
C ARG A 121 -2.91 -12.15 27.36
N ILE A 122 -2.60 -12.86 28.45
CA ILE A 122 -1.90 -14.15 28.37
C ILE A 122 -2.80 -15.21 27.71
N LYS A 123 -4.07 -15.25 28.14
CA LYS A 123 -5.11 -16.12 27.58
C LYS A 123 -5.29 -15.91 26.07
N ASP A 124 -5.40 -14.66 25.64
CA ASP A 124 -5.45 -14.27 24.23
C ASP A 124 -4.25 -14.83 23.42
N LYS A 125 -3.04 -14.74 23.99
CA LYS A 125 -1.84 -15.30 23.35
C LYS A 125 -1.86 -16.82 23.28
N LEU A 126 -2.35 -17.51 24.32
CA LEU A 126 -2.51 -18.96 24.31
C LEU A 126 -3.49 -19.42 23.22
N ASP A 127 -4.59 -18.68 23.00
CA ASP A 127 -5.55 -18.96 21.94
C ASP A 127 -4.92 -18.81 20.54
N GLN A 128 -4.13 -17.75 20.34
CA GLN A 128 -3.36 -17.56 19.09
C GLN A 128 -2.30 -18.66 18.87
N ILE A 129 -1.65 -19.12 19.94
CA ILE A 129 -0.68 -20.23 19.90
C ILE A 129 -1.38 -21.52 19.46
N ILE A 130 -2.49 -21.91 20.09
CA ILE A 130 -3.24 -23.11 19.68
C ILE A 130 -3.72 -22.99 18.23
N ALA A 131 -4.23 -21.82 17.83
CA ALA A 131 -4.65 -21.59 16.45
C ALA A 131 -3.51 -21.78 15.43
N LYS A 132 -2.28 -21.34 15.77
CA LYS A 132 -1.11 -21.60 14.92
C LYS A 132 -0.69 -23.07 14.90
N ILE A 133 -0.77 -23.76 16.05
CA ILE A 133 -0.52 -25.21 16.08
C ILE A 133 -1.54 -25.93 15.19
N LEU A 134 -2.81 -25.56 15.30
CA LEU A 134 -3.89 -26.10 14.47
C LEU A 134 -3.63 -25.85 12.98
N PHE A 135 -3.22 -24.64 12.62
CA PHE A 135 -2.81 -24.26 11.27
C PHE A 135 -1.63 -25.08 10.72
N ASN A 136 -0.79 -25.64 11.59
CA ASN A 136 0.33 -26.51 11.21
C ASN A 136 -0.07 -27.99 11.15
N GLU A 137 -0.94 -28.45 12.03
CA GLU A 137 -1.13 -29.88 12.33
C GLU A 137 -2.46 -30.48 11.85
N TRP A 138 -3.47 -29.66 11.60
CA TRP A 138 -4.83 -30.14 11.35
C TRP A 138 -5.23 -30.05 9.87
N PRO A 139 -5.96 -31.06 9.34
CA PRO A 139 -6.51 -32.25 10.03
C PRO A 139 -5.56 -33.45 10.16
N GLU A 140 -4.39 -33.42 9.54
CA GLU A 140 -3.60 -34.64 9.25
C GLU A 140 -2.98 -35.30 10.48
N ASN A 141 -2.44 -34.50 11.41
CA ASN A 141 -1.71 -34.96 12.59
C ASN A 141 -2.43 -34.67 13.91
N TRP A 142 -3.58 -34.00 13.86
CA TRP A 142 -4.41 -33.69 15.02
C TRP A 142 -5.90 -33.89 14.73
N ALA A 143 -6.27 -34.99 14.07
CA ALA A 143 -7.64 -35.29 13.68
C ALA A 143 -8.67 -35.18 14.84
N ASP A 144 -8.27 -35.56 16.05
CA ASP A 144 -9.14 -35.54 17.25
C ASP A 144 -9.36 -34.14 17.84
N PHE A 145 -8.76 -33.07 17.31
CA PHE A 145 -8.89 -31.73 17.87
C PHE A 145 -10.35 -31.23 17.91
N LEU A 146 -11.09 -31.30 16.80
CA LEU A 146 -12.49 -30.87 16.78
C LEU A 146 -13.36 -31.74 17.72
N PRO A 147 -13.23 -33.08 17.76
CA PRO A 147 -13.83 -33.90 18.80
C PRO A 147 -13.51 -33.45 20.25
N GLN A 148 -12.25 -33.08 20.53
CA GLN A 148 -11.85 -32.57 21.85
C GLN A 148 -12.53 -31.23 22.17
N LEU A 149 -12.61 -30.31 21.20
CA LEU A 149 -13.35 -29.05 21.38
C LEU A 149 -14.83 -29.29 21.66
N LYS A 150 -15.48 -30.24 20.97
CA LYS A 150 -16.87 -30.64 21.26
C LYS A 150 -17.02 -31.04 22.73
N GLN A 151 -16.06 -31.80 23.29
CA GLN A 151 -16.08 -32.18 24.70
C GLN A 151 -16.06 -30.95 25.62
N PHE A 152 -15.16 -29.98 25.39
CA PHE A 152 -15.10 -28.75 26.20
C PHE A 152 -16.38 -27.92 26.13
N LEU A 153 -16.99 -27.83 24.95
CA LEU A 153 -18.27 -27.16 24.76
C LEU A 153 -19.41 -27.86 25.54
N THR A 154 -19.43 -29.19 25.57
CA THR A 154 -20.44 -29.95 26.35
C THR A 154 -20.31 -29.80 27.87
N MET A 155 -19.13 -29.42 28.38
CA MET A 155 -18.90 -29.21 29.82
C MET A 155 -19.57 -27.93 30.36
N LYS A 156 -20.12 -27.06 29.50
CA LYS A 156 -20.82 -25.81 29.86
C LYS A 156 -19.99 -24.85 30.73
N ASN A 157 -18.66 -24.86 30.58
CA ASN A 157 -17.76 -23.92 31.25
C ASN A 157 -17.60 -22.67 30.36
N GLU A 158 -17.94 -21.49 30.90
CA GLU A 158 -17.87 -20.22 30.18
C GLU A 158 -16.48 -19.91 29.61
N SER A 159 -15.42 -20.09 30.41
CA SER A 159 -14.05 -19.81 29.99
C SER A 159 -13.63 -20.75 28.86
N HIS A 160 -14.00 -22.02 28.93
CA HIS A 160 -13.66 -22.98 27.87
C HIS A 160 -14.34 -22.61 26.56
N THR A 161 -15.62 -22.25 26.58
CA THR A 161 -16.37 -21.85 25.38
C THR A 161 -15.77 -20.60 24.73
N ILE A 162 -15.37 -19.60 25.52
CA ILE A 162 -14.68 -18.40 25.03
C ILE A 162 -13.38 -18.79 24.29
N HIS A 163 -12.52 -19.60 24.94
CA HIS A 163 -11.27 -20.07 24.33
C HIS A 163 -11.50 -20.81 23.02
N VAL A 164 -12.50 -21.70 22.96
CA VAL A 164 -12.85 -22.42 21.72
C VAL A 164 -13.14 -21.44 20.57
N PHE A 165 -13.95 -20.40 20.80
CA PHE A 165 -14.26 -19.43 19.73
C PHE A 165 -13.07 -18.59 19.32
N MET A 166 -12.27 -18.13 20.27
CA MET A 166 -11.08 -17.33 19.96
C MET A 166 -10.08 -18.14 19.14
N ILE A 167 -9.81 -19.39 19.53
CA ILE A 167 -8.93 -20.30 18.79
C ILE A 167 -9.45 -20.53 17.36
N LEU A 168 -10.74 -20.82 17.20
CA LEU A 168 -11.35 -21.02 15.87
C LEU A 168 -11.33 -19.74 15.04
N SER A 169 -11.58 -18.58 15.63
CA SER A 169 -11.51 -17.28 14.96
C SER A 169 -10.10 -17.00 14.45
N TYR A 170 -9.08 -17.14 15.30
CA TYR A 170 -7.68 -16.97 14.89
C TYR A 170 -7.27 -17.96 13.82
N PHE A 171 -7.68 -19.22 13.94
CA PHE A 171 -7.40 -20.24 12.93
C PHE A 171 -8.01 -19.89 11.57
N LEU A 172 -9.27 -19.46 11.54
CA LEU A 172 -9.95 -19.06 10.30
C LEU A 172 -9.35 -17.78 9.71
N LYS A 173 -9.01 -16.79 10.53
CA LYS A 173 -8.27 -15.59 10.10
C LYS A 173 -6.92 -15.95 9.49
N LEU A 174 -6.22 -16.95 10.06
CA LEU A 174 -4.99 -17.50 9.49
C LEU A 174 -5.28 -18.23 8.17
N LEU A 175 -6.32 -19.06 8.07
CA LEU A 175 -6.65 -19.74 6.82
C LEU A 175 -7.01 -18.78 5.69
N ASP A 176 -7.72 -17.70 5.98
CA ASP A 176 -8.16 -16.70 4.99
C ASP A 176 -7.00 -15.79 4.56
N ASN A 177 -6.22 -15.27 5.51
CA ASN A 177 -5.22 -14.24 5.20
C ASN A 177 -3.78 -14.74 5.06
N SER A 178 -3.48 -15.97 5.48
CA SER A 178 -2.08 -16.42 5.55
C SER A 178 -1.47 -16.72 4.20
N THR A 179 -0.35 -16.07 3.91
CA THR A 179 0.53 -16.43 2.79
C THR A 179 1.39 -17.65 3.08
N LYS A 180 1.27 -18.29 4.25
CA LYS A 180 2.16 -19.39 4.69
C LYS A 180 1.68 -20.79 4.32
N ILE A 181 0.47 -20.97 3.78
CA ILE A 181 -0.01 -22.28 3.28
C ILE A 181 -0.16 -22.28 1.77
N THR A 182 0.09 -23.43 1.16
CA THR A 182 -0.26 -23.65 -0.25
C THR A 182 -1.77 -23.48 -0.49
N LEU A 183 -2.12 -23.04 -1.70
CA LEU A 183 -3.54 -22.94 -2.11
C LEU A 183 -4.24 -24.31 -2.02
N LYS A 184 -3.53 -25.38 -2.40
CA LYS A 184 -4.05 -26.76 -2.35
C LYS A 184 -4.38 -27.18 -0.92
N ARG A 185 -3.48 -26.97 0.04
CA ARG A 185 -3.76 -27.28 1.45
C ARG A 185 -4.90 -26.43 2.00
N ARG A 186 -4.94 -25.14 1.69
CA ARG A 186 -6.04 -24.26 2.10
C ARG A 186 -7.40 -24.84 1.70
N ILE A 187 -7.54 -25.27 0.44
CA ILE A 187 -8.78 -25.88 -0.06
C ILE A 187 -9.12 -27.15 0.73
N VAL A 188 -8.15 -28.07 0.92
CA VAL A 188 -8.36 -29.33 1.67
C VAL A 188 -8.81 -29.06 3.11
N VAL A 189 -8.09 -28.20 3.81
CA VAL A 189 -8.36 -27.86 5.22
C VAL A 189 -9.72 -27.18 5.34
N THR A 190 -10.04 -26.24 4.46
CA THR A 190 -11.37 -25.60 4.41
C THR A 190 -12.46 -26.63 4.14
N SER A 191 -12.30 -27.53 3.17
CA SER A 191 -13.29 -28.57 2.88
C SER A 191 -13.53 -29.50 4.09
N TYR A 192 -12.47 -29.92 4.78
CA TYR A 192 -12.59 -30.76 5.96
C TYR A 192 -13.26 -30.00 7.13
N PHE A 193 -12.96 -28.71 7.27
CA PHE A 193 -13.61 -27.84 8.26
C PHE A 193 -15.11 -27.73 8.01
N MET A 194 -15.52 -27.51 6.76
CA MET A 194 -16.93 -27.42 6.40
C MET A 194 -17.70 -28.72 6.68
N GLN A 195 -17.06 -29.88 6.62
CA GLN A 195 -17.71 -31.16 6.95
C GLN A 195 -17.95 -31.33 8.45
N GLN A 196 -17.08 -30.79 9.31
CA GLN A 196 -17.10 -31.05 10.76
C GLN A 196 -17.76 -29.93 11.57
N ILE A 197 -17.78 -28.70 11.05
CA ILE A 197 -18.29 -27.51 11.75
C ILE A 197 -19.79 -27.55 12.11
N PRO A 198 -20.71 -28.18 11.34
CA PRO A 198 -22.14 -28.16 11.70
C PRO A 198 -22.43 -28.76 13.08
N ASP A 199 -21.74 -29.85 13.43
CA ASP A 199 -21.88 -30.50 14.73
C ASP A 199 -21.31 -29.66 15.89
N VAL A 200 -20.30 -28.84 15.62
CA VAL A 200 -19.71 -27.94 16.62
C VAL A 200 -20.66 -26.76 16.85
N LEU A 201 -21.22 -26.21 15.76
CA LEU A 201 -22.21 -25.15 15.82
C LEU A 201 -23.44 -25.58 16.60
N SER A 202 -24.00 -26.77 16.38
CA SER A 202 -25.19 -27.23 17.11
C SER A 202 -25.01 -27.22 18.64
N ILE A 203 -23.87 -27.73 19.14
CA ILE A 203 -23.53 -27.73 20.57
C ILE A 203 -23.32 -26.30 21.09
N VAL A 204 -22.71 -25.44 20.27
CA VAL A 204 -22.45 -24.03 20.59
C VAL A 204 -23.74 -23.25 20.76
N LEU A 205 -24.71 -23.45 19.86
CA LEU A 205 -25.98 -22.72 19.87
C LEU A 205 -26.78 -22.98 21.14
N GLU A 206 -26.62 -24.15 21.74
CA GLU A 206 -27.25 -24.51 23.02
C GLU A 206 -26.58 -23.85 24.24
N ASN A 207 -25.44 -23.17 24.09
CA ASN A 207 -24.60 -22.67 25.19
C ASN A 207 -24.38 -21.14 25.22
N LEU A 208 -25.08 -20.38 24.37
CA LEU A 208 -24.97 -18.92 24.26
C LEU A 208 -25.74 -18.20 25.39
N PHE A 209 -25.17 -18.14 26.59
CA PHE A 209 -25.87 -17.58 27.76
C PHE A 209 -25.23 -16.36 28.40
N SER A 210 -23.96 -16.06 28.10
CA SER A 210 -23.25 -14.90 28.68
C SER A 210 -22.71 -13.92 27.63
N PRO A 211 -22.60 -12.62 27.96
CA PRO A 211 -22.05 -11.62 27.04
C PRO A 211 -20.64 -11.92 26.55
N GLY A 212 -19.78 -12.48 27.41
CA GLY A 212 -18.40 -12.84 27.04
C GLY A 212 -18.35 -13.91 25.95
N ILE A 213 -19.18 -14.95 26.08
CA ILE A 213 -19.32 -16.00 25.06
C ILE A 213 -19.84 -15.42 23.74
N ILE A 214 -20.83 -14.53 23.81
CA ILE A 214 -21.46 -13.94 22.62
C ILE A 214 -20.46 -13.10 21.82
N HIS A 215 -19.66 -12.25 22.48
CA HIS A 215 -18.65 -11.46 21.78
C HIS A 215 -17.59 -12.33 21.09
N SER A 216 -17.06 -13.35 21.77
CA SER A 216 -16.12 -14.28 21.15
C SER A 216 -16.75 -15.07 20.00
N PHE A 217 -18.02 -15.47 20.13
CA PHE A 217 -18.77 -16.12 19.05
C PHE A 217 -18.93 -15.21 17.83
N LEU A 218 -19.21 -13.91 18.03
CA LEU A 218 -19.33 -12.96 16.93
C LEU A 218 -17.99 -12.68 16.25
N GLU A 219 -16.89 -12.64 17.00
CA GLU A 219 -15.55 -12.55 16.40
C GLU A 219 -15.19 -13.81 15.60
N PHE A 220 -15.60 -14.99 16.07
CA PHE A 220 -15.54 -16.22 15.27
C PHE A 220 -16.43 -16.13 14.03
N SER A 221 -17.65 -15.60 14.15
CA SER A 221 -18.63 -15.49 13.08
C SER A 221 -18.14 -14.63 11.93
N GLU A 222 -17.47 -13.52 12.22
CA GLU A 222 -16.83 -12.66 11.22
C GLU A 222 -15.78 -13.44 10.41
N ALA A 223 -14.89 -14.15 11.10
CA ALA A 223 -13.85 -14.97 10.46
C ALA A 223 -14.45 -16.16 9.68
N PHE A 224 -15.53 -16.76 10.18
CA PHE A 224 -16.21 -17.87 9.54
C PHE A 224 -16.94 -17.43 8.27
N CYS A 225 -17.61 -16.27 8.30
CA CYS A 225 -18.22 -15.66 7.12
C CYS A 225 -17.21 -15.41 5.99
N ALA A 226 -15.97 -15.02 6.30
CA ALA A 226 -14.94 -14.85 5.29
C ALA A 226 -14.59 -16.16 4.55
N VAL A 227 -14.71 -17.31 5.22
CA VAL A 227 -14.32 -18.62 4.65
C VAL A 227 -15.49 -19.36 3.98
N ILE A 228 -16.73 -19.21 4.48
CA ILE A 228 -17.90 -19.96 3.96
C ILE A 228 -18.54 -19.36 2.70
N GLY A 229 -18.08 -18.21 2.21
CA GLY A 229 -18.70 -17.51 1.07
C GLY A 229 -18.89 -18.37 -0.19
N HIS A 230 -18.10 -19.43 -0.35
CA HIS A 230 -18.19 -20.37 -1.47
C HIS A 230 -19.16 -21.54 -1.26
N ASN A 231 -19.78 -21.67 -0.08
CA ASN A 231 -20.80 -22.68 0.22
C ASN A 231 -22.15 -21.98 0.47
N PRO A 232 -23.00 -21.81 -0.56
CA PRO A 232 -24.25 -21.06 -0.45
C PRO A 232 -25.19 -21.59 0.64
N GLU A 233 -25.32 -22.92 0.78
CA GLU A 233 -26.22 -23.53 1.76
C GLU A 233 -25.81 -23.18 3.20
N MET A 234 -24.52 -23.34 3.52
CA MET A 234 -23.99 -23.00 4.84
C MET A 234 -24.05 -21.50 5.10
N ALA A 235 -23.71 -20.68 4.10
CA ALA A 235 -23.77 -19.24 4.20
C ALA A 235 -25.20 -18.76 4.51
N ILE A 236 -26.21 -19.27 3.78
CA ILE A 236 -27.64 -18.98 4.01
C ILE A 236 -28.07 -19.34 5.44
N ASN A 237 -27.78 -20.57 5.87
CA ASN A 237 -28.22 -21.06 7.17
C ASN A 237 -27.56 -20.28 8.31
N PHE A 238 -26.24 -20.05 8.21
CA PHE A 238 -25.49 -19.36 9.24
C PHE A 238 -25.83 -17.88 9.33
N SER A 239 -25.94 -17.17 8.19
CA SER A 239 -26.33 -15.76 8.19
C SER A 239 -27.74 -15.55 8.72
N SER A 240 -28.66 -16.47 8.42
CA SER A 240 -30.05 -16.41 8.93
C SER A 240 -30.07 -16.58 10.44
N PHE A 241 -29.26 -17.53 10.95
CA PHE A 241 -29.08 -17.71 12.38
C PHE A 241 -28.51 -16.46 13.07
N LEU A 242 -27.43 -15.87 12.52
CA LEU A 242 -26.83 -14.64 13.05
C LEU A 242 -27.84 -13.49 13.08
N PHE A 243 -28.64 -13.37 12.03
CA PHE A 243 -29.63 -12.33 11.93
C PHE A 243 -30.71 -12.47 13.02
N THR A 244 -31.34 -13.65 13.11
CA THR A 244 -32.46 -13.89 14.04
C THR A 244 -32.05 -13.81 15.51
N ASN A 245 -30.81 -14.19 15.85
CA ASN A 245 -30.39 -14.32 17.25
C ASN A 245 -29.55 -13.14 17.76
N PHE A 246 -28.80 -12.44 16.89
CA PHE A 246 -27.86 -11.40 17.32
C PHE A 246 -28.11 -10.05 16.67
N ALA A 247 -28.49 -10.00 15.40
CA ALA A 247 -28.76 -8.72 14.75
C ALA A 247 -29.96 -7.98 15.38
N VAL A 248 -30.92 -8.72 15.97
CA VAL A 248 -32.06 -8.11 16.67
C VAL A 248 -31.72 -7.55 18.06
N ILE A 249 -30.52 -7.81 18.59
CA ILE A 249 -30.08 -7.34 19.91
C ILE A 249 -29.16 -6.13 19.75
N ASP A 250 -29.43 -5.03 20.47
CA ASP A 250 -28.74 -3.75 20.25
C ASP A 250 -27.23 -3.85 20.40
N ASP A 251 -26.75 -4.46 21.50
CA ASP A 251 -25.32 -4.59 21.86
C ASP A 251 -24.49 -5.39 20.85
N TYR A 252 -25.12 -6.25 20.05
CA TYR A 252 -24.43 -7.27 19.24
C TYR A 252 -24.59 -7.09 17.73
N ALA A 253 -25.56 -6.30 17.29
CA ALA A 253 -25.92 -6.34 15.89
C ALA A 253 -24.94 -5.68 14.95
N GLU A 254 -24.18 -4.68 15.39
CA GLU A 254 -23.15 -4.09 14.53
C GLU A 254 -22.16 -5.18 14.10
N GLN A 255 -21.67 -5.99 15.04
CA GLN A 255 -20.77 -7.11 14.77
C GLN A 255 -21.45 -8.20 13.93
N ALA A 256 -22.69 -8.56 14.25
CA ALA A 256 -23.44 -9.57 13.49
C ALA A 256 -23.70 -9.14 12.03
N LEU A 257 -24.13 -7.89 11.81
CA LEU A 257 -24.40 -7.34 10.47
C LEU A 257 -23.12 -7.15 9.66
N LYS A 258 -22.00 -6.74 10.30
CA LYS A 258 -20.68 -6.72 9.65
C LYS A 258 -20.30 -8.11 9.16
N SER A 259 -20.47 -9.13 10.01
CA SER A 259 -20.17 -10.52 9.66
C SER A 259 -21.00 -11.01 8.48
N ILE A 260 -22.31 -10.73 8.47
CA ILE A 260 -23.20 -11.12 7.36
C ILE A 260 -22.82 -10.37 6.07
N ALA A 261 -22.47 -9.09 6.15
CA ALA A 261 -22.13 -8.28 4.98
C ALA A 261 -20.85 -8.74 4.25
N ILE A 262 -19.95 -9.47 4.91
CA ILE A 262 -18.79 -10.11 4.28
C ILE A 262 -19.22 -11.12 3.20
N LEU A 263 -20.37 -11.77 3.39
CA LEU A 263 -20.90 -12.79 2.48
C LEU A 263 -21.61 -12.22 1.24
N PHE A 264 -21.71 -10.89 1.10
CA PHE A 264 -22.30 -10.29 -0.09
C PHE A 264 -21.47 -10.62 -1.33
N SER A 265 -22.03 -11.50 -2.16
CA SER A 265 -21.43 -12.00 -3.40
C SER A 265 -22.37 -11.81 -4.59
N PRO A 266 -21.84 -11.72 -5.83
CA PRO A 266 -22.65 -11.51 -7.03
C PRO A 266 -23.76 -12.54 -7.25
N ASN A 267 -23.64 -13.73 -6.65
CA ASN A 267 -24.60 -14.84 -6.78
C ASN A 267 -25.88 -14.67 -5.91
N ILE A 268 -26.03 -13.56 -5.18
CA ILE A 268 -27.22 -13.11 -4.41
C ILE A 268 -27.93 -14.16 -3.54
N PHE A 269 -27.23 -15.19 -3.07
CA PHE A 269 -27.86 -16.24 -2.25
C PHE A 269 -28.37 -15.74 -0.88
N LEU A 270 -28.01 -14.52 -0.46
CA LEU A 270 -28.51 -13.87 0.77
C LEU A 270 -29.70 -12.92 0.55
N ALA A 271 -30.35 -12.98 -0.62
CA ALA A 271 -31.47 -12.09 -0.97
C ALA A 271 -32.56 -12.00 0.12
N HIS A 272 -32.87 -13.11 0.79
CA HIS A 272 -33.91 -13.19 1.82
C HIS A 272 -33.59 -12.41 3.10
N LEU A 273 -32.31 -12.12 3.39
CA LEU A 273 -31.89 -11.39 4.59
C LEU A 273 -31.67 -9.90 4.36
N ILE A 274 -31.47 -9.48 3.12
CA ILE A 274 -31.18 -8.08 2.79
C ILE A 274 -32.30 -7.17 3.31
N GLN A 275 -33.57 -7.48 3.01
CA GLN A 275 -34.67 -6.62 3.44
C GLN A 275 -34.88 -6.57 4.98
N PRO A 276 -34.84 -7.70 5.71
CA PRO A 276 -34.81 -7.69 7.17
C PRO A 276 -33.66 -6.87 7.75
N MET A 277 -32.44 -7.02 7.23
CA MET A 277 -31.26 -6.26 7.66
C MET A 277 -31.42 -4.77 7.44
N VAL A 278 -31.90 -4.38 6.28
CA VAL A 278 -32.13 -2.97 5.94
C VAL A 278 -33.17 -2.38 6.89
N SER A 279 -34.28 -3.09 7.13
CA SER A 279 -35.35 -2.64 8.03
C SER A 279 -34.88 -2.45 9.47
N LEU A 280 -34.00 -3.35 9.95
CA LEU A 280 -33.40 -3.27 11.27
C LEU A 280 -32.45 -2.06 11.42
N ILE A 281 -31.58 -1.82 10.43
CA ILE A 281 -30.67 -0.66 10.41
C ILE A 281 -31.49 0.64 10.46
N VAL A 282 -32.56 0.69 9.66
CA VAL A 282 -33.51 1.82 9.62
C VAL A 282 -34.23 2.03 10.95
N GLN A 283 -34.62 0.96 11.64
CA GLN A 283 -35.27 1.04 12.95
C GLN A 283 -34.31 1.62 14.01
N ARG A 284 -33.05 1.17 14.01
CA ARG A 284 -32.03 1.62 14.97
C ARG A 284 -31.65 3.08 14.83
N GLU A 285 -31.67 3.60 13.60
CA GLU A 285 -31.53 5.04 13.35
C GLU A 285 -32.63 5.83 14.08
N SER A 286 -33.87 5.32 14.09
CA SER A 286 -35.00 6.05 14.67
C SER A 286 -35.06 6.04 16.21
N SER A 287 -34.31 5.15 16.87
CA SER A 287 -34.37 4.96 18.32
C SER A 287 -33.24 5.64 19.13
N ASN A 288 -32.15 6.11 18.50
CA ASN A 288 -30.96 6.61 19.20
C ASN A 288 -30.73 8.13 19.02
N ILE A 289 -30.86 8.87 20.12
CA ILE A 289 -30.49 10.30 20.24
C ILE A 289 -29.00 10.34 20.65
N SER A 290 -28.14 10.80 19.75
CA SER A 290 -26.65 10.74 19.74
C SER A 290 -26.06 9.44 19.18
N MET A 291 -26.14 9.27 17.85
CA MET A 291 -25.39 8.20 17.18
C MET A 291 -23.89 8.51 17.18
N GLU A 292 -23.10 7.55 17.66
CA GLU A 292 -21.63 7.61 17.73
C GLU A 292 -20.99 7.50 16.33
N SER A 293 -19.75 8.00 16.18
CA SER A 293 -18.98 7.93 14.92
C SER A 293 -18.78 6.50 14.41
N SER A 294 -18.76 5.52 15.32
CA SER A 294 -18.69 4.08 15.05
C SER A 294 -19.84 3.58 14.15
N PHE A 295 -21.08 4.02 14.42
CA PHE A 295 -22.26 3.58 13.67
C PHE A 295 -22.28 4.13 12.23
N HIS A 296 -21.81 5.37 12.03
CA HIS A 296 -21.68 5.95 10.69
C HIS A 296 -20.67 5.15 9.86
N GLN A 297 -19.50 4.84 10.43
CA GLN A 297 -18.47 4.05 9.75
C GLN A 297 -18.98 2.64 9.40
N PHE A 298 -19.68 2.00 10.34
CA PHE A 298 -20.38 0.73 10.08
C PHE A 298 -21.33 0.82 8.89
N SER A 299 -22.21 1.83 8.87
CA SER A 299 -23.20 2.02 7.80
C SER A 299 -22.53 2.20 6.44
N CYS A 300 -21.43 2.97 6.38
CA CYS A 300 -20.65 3.13 5.15
C CYS A 300 -20.02 1.82 4.67
N LEU A 301 -19.44 1.03 5.58
CA LEU A 301 -18.83 -0.26 5.25
C LEU A 301 -19.86 -1.29 4.80
N PHE A 302 -21.01 -1.33 5.48
CA PHE A 302 -22.14 -2.18 5.11
C PHE A 302 -22.61 -1.87 3.68
N LEU A 303 -22.90 -0.59 3.40
CA LEU A 303 -23.32 -0.16 2.06
C LEU A 303 -22.24 -0.44 1.00
N LYS A 304 -20.97 -0.25 1.32
CA LYS A 304 -19.87 -0.56 0.40
C LYS A 304 -19.85 -2.05 0.02
N ASN A 305 -19.99 -2.94 0.99
CA ASN A 305 -20.09 -4.37 0.68
C ASN A 305 -21.37 -4.68 -0.10
N PHE A 306 -22.48 -3.98 0.21
CA PHE A 306 -23.75 -4.14 -0.52
C PHE A 306 -23.65 -3.68 -1.98
N MET A 307 -22.82 -2.68 -2.30
CA MET A 307 -22.58 -2.21 -3.68
C MET A 307 -22.10 -3.34 -4.61
N LYS A 308 -21.42 -4.36 -4.09
CA LYS A 308 -21.00 -5.54 -4.87
C LYS A 308 -22.17 -6.32 -5.48
N ILE A 309 -23.36 -6.23 -4.89
CA ILE A 309 -24.53 -7.05 -5.24
C ILE A 309 -25.78 -6.23 -5.57
N ILE A 310 -25.72 -4.90 -5.42
CA ILE A 310 -26.88 -4.02 -5.51
C ILE A 310 -27.55 -4.07 -6.89
N ILE A 311 -26.76 -4.13 -7.98
CA ILE A 311 -27.29 -4.18 -9.33
C ILE A 311 -28.04 -5.51 -9.56
N PRO A 312 -27.40 -6.69 -9.40
CA PRO A 312 -28.10 -7.97 -9.47
C PRO A 312 -29.35 -8.03 -8.56
N TYR A 313 -29.26 -7.56 -7.31
CA TYR A 313 -30.37 -7.64 -6.34
C TYR A 313 -31.60 -6.83 -6.76
N ILE A 314 -31.39 -5.62 -7.30
CA ILE A 314 -32.48 -4.76 -7.74
C ILE A 314 -33.01 -5.22 -9.11
N THR A 315 -32.20 -5.90 -9.93
CA THR A 315 -32.63 -6.39 -11.26
C THR A 315 -33.33 -7.76 -11.23
N GLU A 316 -32.84 -8.74 -10.46
CA GLU A 316 -33.35 -10.13 -10.47
C GLU A 316 -34.66 -10.30 -9.71
N ASN A 317 -34.90 -9.50 -8.67
CA ASN A 317 -36.19 -9.43 -7.96
C ASN A 317 -37.37 -8.94 -8.83
N ASN A 318 -37.13 -8.71 -10.14
CA ASN A 318 -38.14 -8.40 -11.15
C ASN A 318 -38.38 -9.53 -12.18
N SER A 319 -37.75 -10.71 -12.07
CA SER A 319 -38.09 -11.85 -12.95
C SER A 319 -39.32 -12.62 -12.41
N PRO A 320 -40.42 -12.81 -13.18
CA PRO A 320 -41.69 -13.30 -12.64
C PRO A 320 -41.80 -14.81 -12.42
N THR A 321 -40.72 -15.60 -12.41
CA THR A 321 -40.86 -17.05 -12.67
C THR A 321 -40.52 -18.05 -11.58
N GLU A 322 -39.94 -17.69 -10.42
CA GLU A 322 -39.67 -18.71 -9.37
C GLU A 322 -39.92 -18.25 -7.91
N ILE A 323 -40.97 -17.45 -7.68
CA ILE A 323 -41.56 -17.28 -6.33
C ILE A 323 -43.06 -17.60 -6.40
N LEU A 324 -43.37 -18.82 -6.80
CA LEU A 324 -44.70 -19.40 -6.60
C LEU A 324 -44.60 -20.35 -5.41
N ASN A 325 -45.33 -20.00 -4.35
CA ASN A 325 -45.51 -20.71 -3.07
C ASN A 325 -44.62 -20.21 -1.93
N ASN A 326 -44.83 -18.97 -1.48
CA ASN A 326 -45.39 -18.71 -0.14
C ASN A 326 -45.52 -17.20 0.15
N GLN A 327 -46.78 -16.78 0.31
CA GLN A 327 -47.28 -15.64 1.10
C GLN A 327 -46.93 -14.20 0.69
N GLU A 328 -47.91 -13.60 0.00
CA GLU A 328 -48.48 -12.25 0.19
C GLU A 328 -47.84 -11.38 1.29
N ASN A 329 -47.00 -10.39 0.92
CA ASN A 329 -46.87 -9.05 1.56
C ASN A 329 -45.65 -8.22 1.10
N PHE A 330 -44.82 -8.67 0.16
CA PHE A 330 -43.70 -7.84 -0.32
C PHE A 330 -44.14 -6.87 -1.42
N SER A 331 -44.62 -5.68 -1.06
CA SER A 331 -44.73 -4.57 -2.00
C SER A 331 -43.32 -4.03 -2.30
N ASN A 332 -42.85 -4.21 -3.54
CA ASN A 332 -41.52 -3.77 -4.03
C ASN A 332 -41.20 -2.29 -3.76
N THR A 333 -42.20 -1.44 -3.48
CA THR A 333 -42.04 -0.03 -3.12
C THR A 333 -41.46 0.20 -1.73
N ASN A 334 -41.73 -0.67 -0.75
CA ASN A 334 -41.23 -0.53 0.62
C ASN A 334 -39.75 -0.97 0.76
N ASN A 335 -39.29 -1.84 -0.14
CA ASN A 335 -37.90 -2.30 -0.15
C ASN A 335 -36.95 -1.21 -0.67
N LEU A 336 -37.33 -0.55 -1.76
CA LEU A 336 -36.54 0.53 -2.33
C LEU A 336 -36.48 1.75 -1.40
N SER A 337 -37.58 2.06 -0.71
CA SER A 337 -37.62 3.19 0.25
C SER A 337 -36.75 2.94 1.48
N ASN A 338 -36.71 1.72 2.02
CA ASN A 338 -35.84 1.38 3.15
C ASN A 338 -34.35 1.41 2.75
N LEU A 339 -34.00 0.91 1.56
CA LEU A 339 -32.63 1.02 1.03
C LEU A 339 -32.22 2.48 0.82
N GLN A 340 -33.11 3.28 0.24
CA GLN A 340 -32.90 4.71 0.06
C GLN A 340 -32.64 5.40 1.40
N LYS A 341 -33.37 5.00 2.45
CA LYS A 341 -33.20 5.55 3.80
C LYS A 341 -31.80 5.27 4.38
N ILE A 342 -31.20 4.09 4.17
CA ILE A 342 -29.82 3.83 4.66
C ILE A 342 -28.78 4.68 3.93
N PHE A 343 -28.91 4.83 2.61
CA PHE A 343 -28.06 5.78 1.87
C PHE A 343 -28.25 7.20 2.39
N GLN A 344 -29.49 7.61 2.68
CA GLN A 344 -29.79 8.90 3.31
C GLN A 344 -29.10 9.03 4.68
N THR A 345 -29.16 8.01 5.53
CA THR A 345 -28.49 7.98 6.85
C THR A 345 -26.98 8.20 6.71
N SER A 346 -26.34 7.56 5.72
CA SER A 346 -24.90 7.75 5.47
C SER A 346 -24.54 9.20 5.14
N LEU A 347 -25.46 9.99 4.56
CA LEU A 347 -25.27 11.41 4.26
C LEU A 347 -25.53 12.28 5.50
N VAL A 348 -26.62 12.02 6.21
CA VAL A 348 -27.04 12.79 7.40
C VAL A 348 -26.01 12.68 8.51
N LEU A 349 -25.43 11.49 8.73
CA LEU A 349 -24.50 11.24 9.84
C LEU A 349 -23.02 11.49 9.52
N ALA A 350 -22.67 11.92 8.30
CA ALA A 350 -21.27 12.10 7.96
C ALA A 350 -20.61 13.17 8.88
N PRO A 351 -19.40 12.92 9.41
CA PRO A 351 -18.77 13.83 10.36
C PRO A 351 -18.39 15.15 9.66
N ARG A 352 -18.91 16.28 10.16
CA ARG A 352 -18.64 17.60 9.56
C ARG A 352 -17.29 18.19 9.99
N ASP A 353 -16.72 17.69 11.08
CA ASP A 353 -15.49 18.22 11.69
C ASP A 353 -14.23 17.38 11.41
N GLU A 354 -14.39 16.16 10.89
CA GLU A 354 -13.29 15.22 10.63
C GLU A 354 -13.40 14.56 9.25
N PHE A 355 -12.26 14.25 8.64
CA PHE A 355 -12.21 13.52 7.38
C PHE A 355 -12.57 12.04 7.57
N CYS A 356 -13.64 11.58 6.90
CA CYS A 356 -14.06 10.17 6.91
C CYS A 356 -13.73 9.48 5.58
N GLU A 357 -12.69 8.65 5.57
CA GLU A 357 -12.29 7.92 4.36
C GLU A 357 -13.36 6.90 3.90
N SER A 358 -14.01 6.21 4.85
CA SER A 358 -15.08 5.24 4.54
C SER A 358 -16.26 5.88 3.81
N PHE A 359 -16.60 7.13 4.15
CA PHE A 359 -17.66 7.90 3.47
C PHE A 359 -17.28 8.20 2.01
N TRP A 360 -16.09 8.75 1.77
CA TRP A 360 -15.65 9.12 0.43
C TRP A 360 -15.44 7.89 -0.47
N ASN A 361 -14.98 6.78 0.10
CA ASN A 361 -14.89 5.50 -0.59
C ASN A 361 -16.27 5.01 -1.06
N LEU A 362 -17.26 4.98 -0.16
CA LEU A 362 -18.63 4.56 -0.50
C LEU A 362 -19.20 5.45 -1.60
N TRP A 363 -19.21 6.77 -1.41
CA TRP A 363 -19.92 7.66 -2.31
C TRP A 363 -19.21 7.85 -3.66
N ASN A 364 -17.89 7.67 -3.73
CA ASN A 364 -17.22 7.58 -5.02
C ASN A 364 -17.71 6.36 -5.80
N GLU A 365 -17.78 5.19 -5.16
CA GLU A 365 -18.26 3.94 -5.78
C GLU A 365 -19.74 4.04 -6.20
N VAL A 366 -20.61 4.58 -5.34
CA VAL A 366 -22.04 4.81 -5.65
C VAL A 366 -22.21 5.68 -6.89
N LEU A 367 -21.50 6.81 -6.96
CA LEU A 367 -21.61 7.73 -8.09
C LEU A 367 -20.95 7.18 -9.36
N GLU A 368 -19.86 6.42 -9.24
CA GLU A 368 -19.22 5.74 -10.37
C GLU A 368 -20.13 4.66 -10.96
N VAL A 369 -20.78 3.85 -10.12
CA VAL A 369 -21.81 2.90 -10.57
C VAL A 369 -23.01 3.66 -11.16
N PHE A 370 -23.41 4.80 -10.60
CA PHE A 370 -24.52 5.59 -11.17
C PHE A 370 -24.19 6.10 -12.58
N VAL A 371 -22.94 6.53 -12.82
CA VAL A 371 -22.48 7.02 -14.13
C VAL A 371 -22.25 5.88 -15.13
N SER A 372 -21.71 4.74 -14.67
CA SER A 372 -21.31 3.63 -15.54
C SER A 372 -22.42 2.62 -15.80
N SER A 373 -23.38 2.45 -14.87
CA SER A 373 -24.47 1.49 -15.01
C SER A 373 -25.65 2.08 -15.79
N ASN A 374 -26.22 1.25 -16.68
CA ASN A 374 -27.47 1.55 -17.38
C ASN A 374 -28.70 1.02 -16.62
N SER A 375 -28.59 0.77 -15.31
CA SER A 375 -29.71 0.22 -14.52
C SER A 375 -30.71 1.33 -14.15
N PRO A 376 -31.92 1.37 -14.74
CA PRO A 376 -32.89 2.41 -14.43
C PRO A 376 -33.39 2.32 -12.98
N GLN A 377 -33.41 1.13 -12.38
CA GLN A 377 -33.84 0.94 -11.00
C GLN A 377 -32.83 1.47 -9.99
N PHE A 378 -31.52 1.27 -10.23
CA PHE A 378 -30.49 1.89 -9.40
C PHE A 378 -30.52 3.41 -9.50
N GLN A 379 -30.79 3.94 -10.69
CA GLN A 379 -31.00 5.37 -10.88
C GLN A 379 -32.22 5.87 -10.09
N GLN A 380 -33.33 5.14 -10.08
CA GLN A 380 -34.51 5.50 -9.27
C GLN A 380 -34.23 5.49 -7.75
N LEU A 381 -33.33 4.62 -7.27
CA LEU A 381 -32.94 4.55 -5.86
C LEU A 381 -32.13 5.79 -5.43
N ILE A 382 -31.16 6.20 -6.23
CA ILE A 382 -30.20 7.24 -5.87
C ILE A 382 -30.66 8.64 -6.28
N SER A 383 -31.42 8.78 -7.38
CA SER A 383 -31.86 10.10 -7.89
C SER A 383 -32.55 10.98 -6.84
N PRO A 384 -33.45 10.46 -5.99
CA PRO A 384 -34.09 11.27 -4.94
C PRO A 384 -33.12 11.79 -3.87
N LEU A 385 -31.96 11.15 -3.70
CA LEU A 385 -30.95 11.52 -2.71
C LEU A 385 -29.96 12.56 -3.23
N LEU A 386 -29.89 12.77 -4.55
CA LEU A 386 -28.92 13.68 -5.16
C LEU A 386 -28.92 15.10 -4.55
N PRO A 387 -30.07 15.73 -4.21
CA PRO A 387 -30.06 17.02 -3.53
C PRO A 387 -29.38 16.98 -2.15
N LEU A 388 -29.53 15.89 -1.41
CA LEU A 388 -28.87 15.69 -0.11
C LEU A 388 -27.40 15.37 -0.29
N VAL A 389 -27.02 14.62 -1.34
CA VAL A 389 -25.62 14.37 -1.72
C VAL A 389 -24.92 15.70 -1.99
N VAL A 390 -25.52 16.58 -2.79
CA VAL A 390 -24.99 17.93 -3.07
C VAL A 390 -24.75 18.69 -1.78
N THR A 391 -25.76 18.75 -0.90
CA THR A 391 -25.69 19.49 0.37
C THR A 391 -24.61 18.91 1.29
N THR A 392 -24.59 17.59 1.45
CA THR A 392 -23.63 16.90 2.34
C THR A 392 -22.21 17.03 1.84
N PHE A 393 -21.96 16.79 0.54
CA PHE A 393 -20.64 16.93 -0.04
C PHE A 393 -20.12 18.35 0.16
N TYR A 394 -20.97 19.35 -0.09
CA TYR A 394 -20.64 20.76 0.14
C TYR A 394 -20.24 21.03 1.60
N GLU A 395 -20.99 20.54 2.57
CA GLU A 395 -20.69 20.70 4.00
C GLU A 395 -19.38 20.02 4.43
N LEU A 396 -19.00 18.90 3.78
CA LEU A 396 -17.79 18.13 4.10
C LEU A 396 -16.52 18.65 3.41
N LEU A 397 -16.62 19.62 2.49
CA LEU A 397 -15.44 20.13 1.78
C LEU A 397 -14.36 20.71 2.70
N PRO A 398 -14.68 21.48 3.77
CA PRO A 398 -13.66 22.04 4.65
C PRO A 398 -12.82 20.97 5.34
N CYS A 399 -13.44 19.94 5.94
CA CYS A 399 -12.72 18.84 6.59
C CYS A 399 -12.02 17.89 5.60
N SER A 400 -12.32 17.99 4.31
CA SER A 400 -11.66 17.22 3.24
C SER A 400 -10.47 17.94 2.61
N SER A 401 -10.06 19.06 3.19
CA SER A 401 -9.01 19.93 2.67
C SER A 401 -7.93 20.20 3.71
N GLN A 402 -6.70 20.36 3.24
CA GLN A 402 -5.57 20.80 4.05
C GLN A 402 -4.70 21.69 3.15
N LEU A 403 -4.48 22.95 3.54
CA LEU A 403 -3.62 23.91 2.82
C LEU A 403 -3.85 23.96 1.29
N SER A 404 -4.81 24.74 0.80
CA SER A 404 -5.15 24.90 -0.64
C SER A 404 -5.08 23.60 -1.47
N ARG A 405 -5.36 22.45 -0.84
CA ARG A 405 -5.31 21.10 -1.41
C ARG A 405 -6.39 20.24 -0.76
N LEU A 406 -6.74 19.16 -1.44
CA LEU A 406 -7.61 18.13 -0.89
C LEU A 406 -6.78 17.03 -0.24
N ILE A 407 -7.30 16.44 0.84
CA ILE A 407 -6.64 15.32 1.55
C ILE A 407 -6.65 14.06 0.68
N SER A 408 -7.74 13.84 -0.07
CA SER A 408 -7.92 12.66 -0.93
C SER A 408 -8.38 13.05 -2.33
N PRO A 409 -7.86 12.39 -3.38
CA PRO A 409 -8.36 12.56 -4.75
C PRO A 409 -9.82 12.11 -4.91
N LEU A 410 -10.33 11.25 -4.02
CA LEU A 410 -11.71 10.77 -4.05
C LEU A 410 -12.71 11.92 -3.87
N THR A 411 -12.38 12.94 -3.07
CA THR A 411 -13.25 14.12 -2.89
C THR A 411 -13.49 14.84 -4.22
N ALA A 412 -12.43 15.07 -5.00
CA ALA A 412 -12.55 15.69 -6.32
C ALA A 412 -13.28 14.78 -7.32
N SER A 413 -12.98 13.48 -7.30
CA SER A 413 -13.63 12.49 -8.16
C SER A 413 -15.14 12.41 -7.93
N SER A 414 -15.57 12.30 -6.66
CA SER A 414 -16.98 12.26 -6.28
C SER A 414 -17.72 13.53 -6.69
N PHE A 415 -17.13 14.70 -6.46
CA PHE A 415 -17.75 15.98 -6.86
C PHE A 415 -17.84 16.12 -8.39
N LYS A 416 -16.83 15.65 -9.12
CA LYS A 416 -16.84 15.62 -10.60
C LYS A 416 -17.91 14.67 -11.15
N SER A 417 -18.09 13.49 -10.53
CA SER A 417 -19.17 12.57 -10.89
C SER A 417 -20.54 13.20 -10.63
N LEU A 418 -20.72 13.88 -9.50
CA LEU A 418 -21.94 14.62 -9.20
C LEU A 418 -22.25 15.71 -10.25
N MET A 419 -21.25 16.49 -10.64
CA MET A 419 -21.35 17.50 -11.71
C MET A 419 -21.68 16.92 -13.09
N LYS A 420 -21.37 15.64 -13.35
CA LYS A 420 -21.80 14.94 -14.57
C LYS A 420 -23.25 14.46 -14.49
N ILE A 421 -23.70 14.05 -13.31
CA ILE A 421 -25.04 13.48 -13.08
C ILE A 421 -26.11 14.57 -13.08
N ILE A 422 -25.95 15.60 -12.26
CA ILE A 422 -26.92 16.70 -12.08
C ILE A 422 -26.24 18.08 -12.16
N PRO A 423 -25.71 18.48 -13.33
CA PRO A 423 -24.96 19.73 -13.49
C PRO A 423 -25.79 20.96 -13.10
N GLN A 424 -27.01 21.10 -13.61
CA GLN A 424 -27.83 22.30 -13.41
C GLN A 424 -28.31 22.47 -11.97
N GLU A 425 -28.72 21.38 -11.31
CA GLU A 425 -29.14 21.40 -9.91
C GLU A 425 -27.96 21.71 -8.99
N THR A 426 -26.80 21.10 -9.23
CA THR A 426 -25.59 21.37 -8.46
C THR A 426 -25.14 22.82 -8.61
N LEU A 427 -25.15 23.37 -9.83
CA LEU A 427 -24.79 24.78 -10.08
C LEU A 427 -25.78 25.75 -9.42
N SER A 428 -27.08 25.51 -9.56
CA SER A 428 -28.11 26.36 -8.95
C SER A 428 -28.03 26.33 -7.42
N PHE A 429 -27.75 25.16 -6.82
CA PHE A 429 -27.50 25.04 -5.39
C PHE A 429 -26.29 25.89 -4.95
N ILE A 430 -25.14 25.75 -5.61
CA ILE A 430 -23.91 26.48 -5.30
C ILE A 430 -24.13 28.00 -5.40
N MET A 431 -24.84 28.46 -6.43
CA MET A 431 -25.12 29.89 -6.64
C MET A 431 -25.91 30.52 -5.49
N ASN A 432 -26.77 29.75 -4.83
CA ASN A 432 -27.65 30.20 -3.76
C ASN A 432 -27.01 30.18 -2.36
N GLN A 433 -25.81 29.59 -2.18
CA GLN A 433 -25.18 29.48 -0.85
C GLN A 433 -24.52 30.79 -0.38
N PRO A 434 -24.41 31.08 0.92
CA PRO A 434 -23.66 32.24 1.41
C PRO A 434 -22.13 32.06 1.28
N PRO A 435 -21.33 33.14 1.31
CA PRO A 435 -19.88 33.06 1.36
C PRO A 435 -19.39 32.33 2.63
N ASN A 436 -18.78 31.15 2.44
CA ASN A 436 -18.17 30.34 3.50
C ASN A 436 -17.03 29.45 2.92
N LEU A 437 -16.35 28.67 3.77
CA LEU A 437 -15.26 27.78 3.33
C LEU A 437 -15.72 26.74 2.30
N SER A 438 -16.86 26.09 2.55
CA SER A 438 -17.46 25.10 1.64
C SER A 438 -17.69 25.66 0.24
N LEU A 439 -18.19 26.89 0.14
CA LEU A 439 -18.42 27.56 -1.13
C LEU A 439 -17.13 27.77 -1.91
N CYS A 440 -16.05 28.17 -1.24
CA CYS A 440 -14.77 28.39 -1.89
C CYS A 440 -14.27 27.11 -2.57
N PHE A 441 -14.29 25.98 -1.86
CA PHE A 441 -13.90 24.69 -2.40
C PHE A 441 -14.85 24.19 -3.49
N ALA A 442 -16.17 24.33 -3.30
CA ALA A 442 -17.18 23.90 -4.26
C ALA A 442 -17.02 24.64 -5.60
N VAL A 443 -16.80 25.95 -5.58
CA VAL A 443 -16.53 26.76 -6.78
C VAL A 443 -15.23 26.33 -7.45
N GLY A 444 -14.19 26.00 -6.67
CA GLY A 444 -12.93 25.47 -7.20
C GLY A 444 -13.05 24.09 -7.86
N LEU A 445 -13.95 23.25 -7.35
CA LEU A 445 -14.21 21.89 -7.87
C LEU A 445 -15.14 21.88 -9.09
N ALA A 446 -16.17 22.72 -9.09
CA ALA A 446 -17.16 22.79 -10.18
C ALA A 446 -16.57 23.30 -11.49
N ARG A 447 -15.58 24.23 -11.43
CA ARG A 447 -14.87 24.82 -12.58
C ARG A 447 -15.81 25.31 -13.70
N ASN A 448 -16.90 25.97 -13.33
CA ASN A 448 -17.92 26.44 -14.27
C ASN A 448 -17.98 27.97 -14.33
N ASN A 449 -18.02 28.53 -15.54
CA ASN A 449 -18.04 29.98 -15.78
C ASN A 449 -19.27 30.70 -15.19
N GLU A 450 -20.40 30.01 -15.04
CA GLU A 450 -21.63 30.56 -14.44
C GLU A 450 -21.44 30.95 -12.98
N LEU A 451 -20.44 30.37 -12.29
CA LEU A 451 -20.13 30.65 -10.89
C LEU A 451 -19.27 31.91 -10.69
N PHE A 452 -18.91 32.63 -11.76
CA PHE A 452 -18.10 33.84 -11.68
C PHE A 452 -18.66 34.92 -10.72
N PRO A 453 -19.96 35.27 -10.73
CA PRO A 453 -20.52 36.25 -9.79
C PRO A 453 -20.30 35.81 -8.34
N LYS A 454 -20.33 34.50 -8.10
CA LYS A 454 -20.16 33.94 -6.77
C LYS A 454 -18.72 33.99 -6.30
N LEU A 455 -17.79 33.70 -7.20
CA LEU A 455 -16.36 33.87 -6.95
C LEU A 455 -16.03 35.34 -6.61
N GLY A 456 -16.66 36.31 -7.29
CA GLY A 456 -16.55 37.73 -6.95
C GLY A 456 -16.97 38.03 -5.50
N GLN A 457 -18.14 37.55 -5.07
CA GLN A 457 -18.63 37.72 -3.69
C GLN A 457 -17.69 37.10 -2.64
N ILE A 458 -17.15 35.92 -2.93
CA ILE A 458 -16.18 35.23 -2.05
C ILE A 458 -14.94 36.09 -1.86
N ILE A 459 -14.40 36.62 -2.96
CA ILE A 459 -13.20 37.45 -2.92
C ILE A 459 -13.46 38.73 -2.13
N GLU A 460 -14.53 39.46 -2.43
CA GLU A 460 -14.85 40.72 -1.74
C GLU A 460 -15.02 40.52 -0.22
N SER A 461 -15.62 39.41 0.20
CA SER A 461 -15.84 39.11 1.62
C SER A 461 -14.59 38.59 2.34
N SER A 462 -13.63 38.00 1.63
CA SER A 462 -12.56 37.20 2.24
C SER A 462 -11.13 37.72 2.00
N ILE A 463 -10.93 38.68 1.08
CA ILE A 463 -9.58 39.14 0.67
C ILE A 463 -8.78 39.78 1.80
N ASN A 464 -9.45 40.34 2.81
CA ASN A 464 -8.83 40.97 3.98
C ASN A 464 -8.80 40.05 5.22
N SER A 465 -9.17 38.77 5.09
CA SER A 465 -9.14 37.82 6.20
C SER A 465 -7.70 37.52 6.64
N THR A 466 -7.47 37.31 7.93
CA THR A 466 -6.21 36.81 8.48
C THR A 466 -6.27 35.34 8.85
N ASP A 467 -7.41 34.67 8.65
CA ASP A 467 -7.59 33.25 8.92
C ASP A 467 -6.98 32.41 7.78
N LEU A 468 -6.00 31.57 8.13
CA LEU A 468 -5.31 30.67 7.20
C LEU A 468 -6.28 29.77 6.43
N ASN A 469 -7.33 29.26 7.08
CA ASN A 469 -8.30 28.36 6.44
C ASN A 469 -9.13 29.09 5.38
N VAL A 470 -9.52 30.33 5.67
CA VAL A 470 -10.25 31.19 4.72
C VAL A 470 -9.37 31.52 3.53
N ILE A 471 -8.13 31.97 3.77
CA ILE A 471 -7.18 32.31 2.71
C ILE A 471 -6.86 31.09 1.85
N SER A 472 -6.64 29.94 2.49
CA SER A 472 -6.44 28.64 1.84
C SER A 472 -7.57 28.26 0.89
N ALA A 473 -8.82 28.39 1.36
CA ALA A 473 -10.00 28.06 0.58
C ALA A 473 -10.21 29.04 -0.59
N VAL A 474 -10.02 30.35 -0.37
CA VAL A 474 -10.12 31.38 -1.42
C VAL A 474 -9.07 31.16 -2.50
N LEU A 475 -7.82 30.92 -2.12
CA LEU A 475 -6.73 30.64 -3.06
C LEU A 475 -6.95 29.34 -3.84
N TYR A 476 -7.52 28.30 -3.20
CA TYR A 476 -7.96 27.11 -3.91
C TYR A 476 -9.03 27.45 -4.96
N SER A 477 -10.05 28.21 -4.58
CA SER A 477 -11.15 28.60 -5.47
C SER A 477 -10.64 29.37 -6.70
N ILE A 478 -9.79 30.38 -6.49
CA ILE A 478 -9.21 31.19 -7.56
C ILE A 478 -8.32 30.32 -8.46
N SER A 479 -7.40 29.56 -7.88
CA SER A 479 -6.38 28.83 -8.65
C SER A 479 -6.95 27.71 -9.51
N ARG A 480 -8.06 27.07 -9.10
CA ARG A 480 -8.70 25.99 -9.86
C ARG A 480 -9.65 26.47 -10.96
N ASN A 481 -10.05 27.76 -10.95
CA ASN A 481 -10.90 28.38 -11.98
C ASN A 481 -10.08 29.04 -13.11
N THR A 482 -9.24 28.23 -13.77
CA THR A 482 -8.23 28.70 -14.73
C THR A 482 -8.80 29.38 -15.98
N CYS A 483 -9.96 28.94 -16.48
CA CYS A 483 -10.65 29.57 -17.61
C CYS A 483 -11.13 31.00 -17.28
N LEU A 484 -11.62 31.21 -16.05
CA LEU A 484 -12.04 32.53 -15.59
C LEU A 484 -10.84 33.44 -15.34
N LEU A 485 -9.75 32.91 -14.78
CA LEU A 485 -8.49 33.65 -14.63
C LEU A 485 -7.95 34.20 -15.97
N GLN A 486 -8.17 33.51 -17.08
CA GLN A 486 -7.78 34.00 -18.41
C GLN A 486 -8.63 35.17 -18.90
N SER A 487 -9.89 35.27 -18.48
CA SER A 487 -10.86 36.23 -19.03
C SER A 487 -11.20 37.40 -18.08
N GLN A 488 -10.96 37.25 -16.78
CA GLN A 488 -11.45 38.18 -15.75
C GLN A 488 -10.31 38.80 -14.95
N GLU A 489 -10.05 40.09 -15.15
CA GLU A 489 -8.94 40.83 -14.53
C GLU A 489 -9.05 40.91 -13.00
N LEU A 490 -10.27 40.97 -12.46
CA LEU A 490 -10.52 41.02 -11.01
C LEU A 490 -9.90 39.84 -10.26
N LEU A 491 -9.97 38.63 -10.84
CA LEU A 491 -9.41 37.42 -10.23
C LEU A 491 -7.88 37.45 -10.22
N ILE A 492 -7.29 38.02 -11.27
CA ILE A 492 -5.84 38.22 -11.36
C ILE A 492 -5.39 39.20 -10.29
N GLN A 493 -6.09 40.34 -10.15
CA GLN A 493 -5.79 41.35 -9.13
C GLN A 493 -5.91 40.76 -7.72
N ALA A 494 -6.96 39.97 -7.45
CA ALA A 494 -7.12 39.30 -6.17
C ALA A 494 -5.98 38.32 -5.86
N LEU A 495 -5.60 37.48 -6.84
CA LEU A 495 -4.46 36.57 -6.70
C LEU A 495 -3.15 37.34 -6.43
N GLN A 496 -2.92 38.45 -7.14
CA GLN A 496 -1.74 39.29 -6.98
C GLN A 496 -1.71 39.96 -5.60
N GLN A 497 -2.84 40.50 -5.14
CA GLN A 497 -2.97 41.12 -3.82
C GLN A 497 -2.74 40.11 -2.70
N LEU A 498 -3.37 38.93 -2.77
CA LEU A 498 -3.17 37.86 -1.77
C LEU A 498 -1.71 37.38 -1.76
N THR A 499 -1.09 37.28 -2.93
CA THR A 499 0.34 36.94 -3.04
C THR A 499 1.22 38.04 -2.40
N PHE A 500 0.94 39.31 -2.66
CA PHE A 500 1.66 40.42 -2.03
C PHE A 500 1.53 40.37 -0.50
N THR A 501 0.32 40.23 0.03
CA THR A 501 0.09 40.19 1.49
C THR A 501 0.75 38.97 2.14
N PHE A 502 0.51 37.78 1.59
CA PHE A 502 0.85 36.53 2.29
C PHE A 502 2.18 35.91 1.89
N LEU A 503 2.73 36.20 0.70
CA LEU A 503 4.07 35.75 0.31
C LEU A 503 5.12 36.85 0.51
N TYR A 504 4.79 38.12 0.24
CA TYR A 504 5.77 39.20 0.33
C TYR A 504 5.86 39.83 1.74
N GLN A 505 4.73 40.12 2.39
CA GLN A 505 4.71 40.83 3.68
C GLN A 505 4.69 39.91 4.92
N ASN A 506 4.10 38.71 4.81
CA ASN A 506 4.01 37.76 5.91
C ASN A 506 5.29 36.91 6.03
N SER A 507 5.66 36.53 7.26
CA SER A 507 6.81 35.67 7.56
C SER A 507 6.45 34.21 7.84
N ASP A 508 5.16 33.89 7.95
CA ASP A 508 4.66 32.56 8.28
C ASP A 508 4.76 31.61 7.07
N SER A 509 5.40 30.47 7.32
CA SER A 509 5.64 29.37 6.39
C SER A 509 4.37 28.78 5.79
N ASP A 510 3.29 28.68 6.55
CA ASP A 510 2.06 28.03 6.12
C ASP A 510 1.27 28.93 5.18
N PHE A 511 1.30 30.24 5.40
CA PHE A 511 0.81 31.24 4.45
C PHE A 511 1.63 31.21 3.15
N HIS A 512 2.96 31.12 3.23
CA HIS A 512 3.80 30.94 2.04
C HIS A 512 3.44 29.67 1.27
N ALA A 513 3.31 28.55 1.97
CA ALA A 513 3.01 27.25 1.36
C ALA A 513 1.66 27.30 0.64
N THR A 514 0.63 27.84 1.30
CA THR A 514 -0.73 28.02 0.77
C THR A 514 -0.73 28.82 -0.54
N VAL A 515 -0.08 30.00 -0.54
CA VAL A 515 0.05 30.84 -1.75
C VAL A 515 0.81 30.11 -2.85
N LEU A 516 1.94 29.48 -2.52
CA LEU A 516 2.77 28.80 -3.51
C LEU A 516 2.10 27.54 -4.09
N PHE A 517 1.25 26.85 -3.34
CA PHE A 517 0.45 25.75 -3.88
C PHE A 517 -0.55 26.24 -4.94
N ALA A 518 -1.28 27.31 -4.63
CA ALA A 518 -2.21 27.94 -5.56
C ALA A 518 -1.48 28.48 -6.80
N LEU A 519 -0.37 29.21 -6.62
CA LEU A 519 0.43 29.74 -7.73
C LEU A 519 1.05 28.63 -8.58
N ASN A 520 1.50 27.53 -7.98
CA ASN A 520 2.04 26.40 -8.75
C ASN A 520 0.97 25.74 -9.63
N HIS A 521 -0.27 25.65 -9.16
CA HIS A 521 -1.37 25.20 -10.00
C HIS A 521 -1.61 26.15 -11.18
N VAL A 522 -1.74 27.46 -10.91
CA VAL A 522 -1.96 28.49 -11.95
C VAL A 522 -0.81 28.50 -12.97
N ALA A 523 0.44 28.46 -12.51
CA ALA A 523 1.62 28.44 -13.37
C ALA A 523 1.70 27.19 -14.25
N SER A 524 1.12 26.08 -13.81
CA SER A 524 1.08 24.83 -14.61
C SER A 524 -0.06 24.85 -15.63
N ALA A 525 -1.21 25.42 -15.27
CA ALA A 525 -2.41 25.39 -16.09
C ALA A 525 -2.51 26.57 -17.08
N VAL A 526 -2.23 27.79 -16.62
CA VAL A 526 -2.41 29.05 -17.39
C VAL A 526 -1.29 30.07 -17.09
N PRO A 527 -0.01 29.75 -17.41
CA PRO A 527 1.14 30.60 -17.06
C PRO A 527 1.04 32.05 -17.59
N ASP A 528 0.40 32.24 -18.75
CA ASP A 528 0.22 33.56 -19.38
C ASP A 528 -0.47 34.57 -18.48
N VAL A 529 -1.38 34.12 -17.61
CA VAL A 529 -2.10 34.97 -16.65
C VAL A 529 -1.14 35.68 -15.70
N ILE A 530 -0.10 34.98 -15.23
CA ILE A 530 0.92 35.53 -14.33
C ILE A 530 1.79 36.54 -15.08
N THR A 531 2.04 36.32 -16.38
CA THR A 531 2.92 37.18 -17.18
C THR A 531 2.35 38.52 -17.61
N ARG A 532 1.04 38.76 -17.40
CA ARG A 532 0.37 40.02 -17.80
C ARG A 532 0.91 41.25 -17.06
N ASN A 533 1.35 41.07 -15.82
CA ASN A 533 1.86 42.15 -14.99
C ASN A 533 3.35 41.97 -14.70
N LYS A 534 4.20 42.82 -15.31
CA LYS A 534 5.66 42.82 -15.08
C LYS A 534 5.99 43.02 -13.59
N GLN A 535 5.33 43.94 -12.91
CA GLN A 535 5.59 44.21 -11.49
C GLN A 535 5.30 42.99 -10.60
N PHE A 536 4.33 42.17 -11.00
CA PHE A 536 4.01 40.96 -10.26
C PHE A 536 5.11 39.90 -10.40
N ILE A 537 5.66 39.72 -11.60
CA ILE A 537 6.82 38.84 -11.79
C ILE A 537 8.03 39.37 -11.01
N ASP A 538 8.26 40.69 -11.04
CA ASP A 538 9.34 41.33 -10.30
C ASP A 538 9.24 41.05 -8.80
N LEU A 539 8.04 41.13 -8.23
CA LEU A 539 7.77 40.76 -6.84
C LEU A 539 8.07 39.30 -6.54
N LEU A 540 7.72 38.37 -7.44
CA LEU A 540 8.03 36.95 -7.25
C LEU A 540 9.54 36.70 -7.24
N PHE A 541 10.31 37.45 -8.03
CA PHE A 541 11.77 37.42 -7.96
C PHE A 541 12.31 37.96 -6.64
N ASP A 542 11.74 39.05 -6.12
CA ASP A 542 12.14 39.61 -4.83
C ASP A 542 11.86 38.66 -3.66
N CYS A 543 10.84 37.80 -3.80
CA CYS A 543 10.53 36.73 -2.86
C CYS A 543 11.42 35.49 -3.02
N ALA A 544 12.07 35.30 -4.17
CA ALA A 544 12.86 34.11 -4.48
C ALA A 544 14.25 34.13 -3.81
N SER A 545 14.23 34.19 -2.47
CA SER A 545 15.42 34.21 -1.63
C SER A 545 15.39 33.04 -0.63
N PRO A 546 16.49 32.27 -0.50
CA PRO A 546 16.61 31.18 0.47
C PRO A 546 16.63 31.69 1.92
N ILE A 547 16.81 33.00 2.14
CA ILE A 547 16.74 33.63 3.46
C ILE A 547 15.28 33.88 3.87
N LYS A 548 14.41 34.15 2.88
CA LYS A 548 13.00 34.51 3.12
C LYS A 548 12.09 33.29 3.18
N LEU A 549 12.39 32.27 2.38
CA LEU A 549 11.57 31.07 2.24
C LEU A 549 12.32 29.85 2.77
N ASN A 550 11.59 28.94 3.42
CA ASN A 550 12.14 27.62 3.74
C ASN A 550 12.52 26.87 2.45
N LYS A 551 13.29 25.79 2.60
CA LYS A 551 13.85 24.99 1.50
C LYS A 551 12.80 24.60 0.45
N ASP A 552 11.65 24.10 0.90
CA ASP A 552 10.60 23.59 0.01
C ASP A 552 9.84 24.70 -0.72
N ASN A 553 9.53 25.79 -0.01
CA ASN A 553 8.87 26.97 -0.57
C ASN A 553 9.78 27.69 -1.56
N PHE A 554 11.08 27.82 -1.26
CA PHE A 554 12.08 28.36 -2.20
C PHE A 554 12.14 27.55 -3.50
N SER A 555 12.31 26.24 -3.39
CA SER A 555 12.31 25.34 -4.55
C SER A 555 11.00 25.41 -5.36
N ARG A 556 9.85 25.50 -4.67
CA ARG A 556 8.54 25.62 -5.33
C ARG A 556 8.43 26.94 -6.10
N LEU A 557 8.92 28.05 -5.53
CA LEU A 557 8.92 29.36 -6.21
C LEU A 557 9.85 29.36 -7.44
N CYS A 558 11.04 28.77 -7.35
CA CYS A 558 11.91 28.60 -8.52
C CYS A 558 11.22 27.80 -9.65
N ARG A 559 10.46 26.75 -9.29
CA ARG A 559 9.66 25.99 -10.26
C ARG A 559 8.57 26.86 -10.89
N ILE A 560 7.82 27.61 -10.08
CA ILE A 560 6.78 28.52 -10.55
C ILE A 560 7.34 29.52 -11.57
N LEU A 561 8.43 30.20 -11.21
CA LEU A 561 9.09 31.18 -12.09
C LEU A 561 9.52 30.54 -13.42
N ALA A 562 10.14 29.35 -13.38
CA ALA A 562 10.57 28.65 -14.58
C ALA A 562 9.41 28.25 -15.50
N LYS A 563 8.23 27.88 -14.95
CA LYS A 563 7.01 27.60 -15.75
C LYS A 563 6.49 28.86 -16.45
N VAL A 564 6.48 29.98 -15.72
CA VAL A 564 5.88 31.24 -16.17
C VAL A 564 6.75 31.97 -17.20
N ILE A 565 8.08 31.96 -17.05
CA ILE A 565 8.99 32.73 -17.92
C ILE A 565 8.92 32.30 -19.38
N LEU A 566 8.69 31.01 -19.66
CA LEU A 566 8.57 30.52 -21.04
C LEU A 566 7.39 31.15 -21.79
N SER A 567 6.37 31.61 -21.07
CA SER A 567 5.16 32.21 -21.63
C SER A 567 5.23 33.75 -21.70
N THR A 568 6.30 34.38 -21.18
CA THR A 568 6.50 35.83 -21.25
C THR A 568 6.72 36.37 -22.68
N PRO A 569 6.41 37.65 -22.96
CA PRO A 569 6.67 38.28 -24.25
C PRO A 569 8.16 38.25 -24.63
N PRO A 570 8.52 38.11 -25.93
CA PRO A 570 9.91 38.00 -26.37
C PRO A 570 10.84 39.15 -25.90
N GLN A 571 10.30 40.36 -25.76
CA GLN A 571 11.03 41.56 -25.35
C GLN A 571 11.55 41.49 -23.90
N ALA A 572 10.79 40.86 -23.00
CA ALA A 572 11.14 40.72 -21.58
C ALA A 572 11.71 39.33 -21.24
N LYS A 573 11.51 38.35 -22.13
CA LYS A 573 11.91 36.95 -21.92
C LYS A 573 13.40 36.81 -21.62
N SER A 574 14.28 37.50 -22.36
CA SER A 574 15.73 37.41 -22.11
C SER A 574 16.12 37.94 -20.73
N GLU A 575 15.55 39.07 -20.31
CA GLU A 575 15.79 39.70 -19.01
C GLU A 575 15.36 38.76 -17.87
N TYR A 576 14.17 38.17 -17.94
CA TYR A 576 13.70 37.27 -16.88
C TYR A 576 14.41 35.93 -16.86
N ILE A 577 14.80 35.40 -18.02
CA ILE A 577 15.64 34.20 -18.05
C ILE A 577 16.95 34.46 -17.31
N GLU A 578 17.60 35.60 -17.57
CA GLU A 578 18.82 35.99 -16.87
C GLU A 578 18.59 36.16 -15.36
N ARG A 579 17.51 36.84 -14.94
CA ARG A 579 17.19 36.97 -13.50
C ARG A 579 16.93 35.64 -12.82
N LEU A 580 16.18 34.74 -13.45
CA LEU A 580 15.91 33.41 -12.91
C LEU A 580 17.17 32.56 -12.81
N THR A 581 17.99 32.55 -13.86
CA THR A 581 19.20 31.76 -13.85
C THR A 581 20.19 32.34 -12.85
N ASN A 582 20.25 33.67 -12.67
CA ASN A 582 21.06 34.35 -11.65
C ASN A 582 20.80 33.89 -10.21
N ILE A 583 19.57 33.48 -9.87
CA ILE A 583 19.26 32.86 -8.58
C ILE A 583 20.11 31.60 -8.34
N ALA A 584 20.44 30.87 -9.40
CA ALA A 584 21.29 29.68 -9.35
C ALA A 584 22.75 29.97 -9.70
N THR A 585 23.03 30.76 -10.75
CA THR A 585 24.39 30.94 -11.29
C THR A 585 25.29 31.72 -10.34
N ILE A 586 24.78 32.75 -9.66
CA ILE A 586 25.60 33.54 -8.71
C ILE A 586 26.07 32.66 -7.55
N PRO A 587 25.19 31.90 -6.85
CA PRO A 587 25.65 30.97 -5.81
C PRO A 587 26.55 29.85 -6.34
N LEU A 588 26.27 29.28 -7.52
CA LEU A 588 27.11 28.25 -8.15
C LEU A 588 28.55 28.73 -8.45
N MET A 589 28.73 30.03 -8.65
CA MET A 589 30.03 30.64 -8.98
C MET A 589 30.71 31.31 -7.78
N SER A 590 30.11 31.24 -6.58
CA SER A 590 30.53 32.01 -5.40
C SER A 590 31.82 31.52 -4.72
N GLY A 591 32.24 30.27 -5.00
CA GLY A 591 33.34 29.61 -4.30
C GLY A 591 33.01 29.19 -2.85
N ASP A 592 31.81 29.49 -2.34
CA ASP A 592 31.32 29.01 -1.04
C ASP A 592 30.47 27.75 -1.26
N LEU A 593 30.83 26.64 -0.58
CA LEU A 593 30.15 25.36 -0.70
C LEU A 593 28.67 25.44 -0.32
N HIS A 594 28.31 26.22 0.70
CA HIS A 594 26.92 26.36 1.12
C HIS A 594 26.09 27.08 0.05
N LEU A 595 26.65 28.14 -0.54
CA LEU A 595 26.02 28.85 -1.64
C LEU A 595 25.94 27.97 -2.91
N ILE A 596 26.94 27.15 -3.18
CA ILE A 596 26.89 26.18 -4.30
C ILE A 596 25.72 25.20 -4.11
N ILE A 597 25.47 24.70 -2.90
CA ILE A 597 24.32 23.82 -2.61
C ILE A 597 22.99 24.54 -2.91
N VAL A 598 22.84 25.78 -2.43
CA VAL A 598 21.65 26.60 -2.69
C VAL A 598 21.46 26.81 -4.20
N GLY A 599 22.54 27.10 -4.91
CA GLY A 599 22.56 27.26 -6.36
C GLY A 599 22.20 25.97 -7.10
N ALA A 600 22.70 24.83 -6.65
CA ALA A 600 22.38 23.51 -7.19
C ALA A 600 20.90 23.16 -6.96
N GLN A 601 20.36 23.44 -5.78
CA GLN A 601 18.94 23.25 -5.47
C GLN A 601 18.03 24.14 -6.34
N ALA A 602 18.40 25.40 -6.54
CA ALA A 602 17.68 26.30 -7.44
C ALA A 602 17.76 25.79 -8.88
N ALA A 603 18.95 25.40 -9.35
CA ALA A 603 19.16 24.84 -10.69
C ALA A 603 18.38 23.53 -10.90
N TRP A 604 18.33 22.64 -9.91
CA TRP A 604 17.47 21.44 -9.92
C TRP A 604 16.02 21.83 -10.13
N SER A 605 15.53 22.76 -9.30
CA SER A 605 14.14 23.20 -9.31
C SER A 605 13.74 23.85 -10.64
N ILE A 606 14.66 24.58 -11.28
CA ILE A 606 14.46 25.18 -12.60
C ILE A 606 14.49 24.11 -13.71
N SER A 607 15.41 23.16 -13.63
CA SER A 607 15.66 22.16 -14.69
C SER A 607 14.74 20.94 -14.65
N SER A 608 14.20 20.59 -13.48
CA SER A 608 13.36 19.40 -13.29
C SER A 608 11.99 19.50 -13.98
N ILE A 609 11.67 20.66 -14.54
CA ILE A 609 10.36 20.96 -15.14
C ILE A 609 10.29 20.42 -16.56
N SER A 610 9.35 19.50 -16.78
CA SER A 610 9.06 18.90 -18.09
C SER A 610 8.15 19.78 -18.96
N ILE A 611 8.63 20.97 -19.33
CA ILE A 611 7.93 21.85 -20.27
C ILE A 611 8.74 21.97 -21.57
N LEU A 612 8.05 21.92 -22.71
CA LEU A 612 8.65 22.12 -24.02
C LEU A 612 9.36 23.48 -24.09
N GLY A 613 10.62 23.50 -24.51
CA GLY A 613 11.41 24.72 -24.58
C GLY A 613 12.07 25.14 -23.27
N SER A 614 11.96 24.36 -22.17
CA SER A 614 12.66 24.65 -20.91
C SER A 614 14.18 24.76 -21.08
N TYR A 615 14.75 24.16 -22.12
CA TYR A 615 16.16 24.30 -22.48
C TYR A 615 16.61 25.75 -22.75
N ILE A 616 15.69 26.65 -23.13
CA ILE A 616 15.99 28.06 -23.35
C ILE A 616 16.43 28.73 -22.04
N ILE A 617 15.86 28.28 -20.91
CA ILE A 617 16.26 28.71 -19.56
C ILE A 617 17.51 27.94 -19.14
N SER A 618 17.45 26.61 -19.17
CA SER A 618 18.49 25.78 -18.56
C SER A 618 19.85 25.89 -19.26
N LYS A 619 19.91 26.30 -20.54
CA LYS A 619 21.18 26.51 -21.25
C LYS A 619 22.13 27.51 -20.58
N GLN A 620 21.59 28.48 -19.83
CA GLN A 620 22.41 29.43 -19.09
C GLN A 620 23.01 28.84 -17.81
N LEU A 621 22.46 27.72 -17.32
CA LEU A 621 22.97 27.00 -16.15
C LEU A 621 24.10 26.04 -16.49
N TRP A 622 24.22 25.62 -17.75
CA TRP A 622 25.18 24.61 -18.19
C TRP A 622 26.64 24.94 -17.84
N ALA A 623 27.12 26.14 -18.20
CA ALA A 623 28.49 26.53 -17.91
C ALA A 623 28.75 26.77 -16.40
N PRO A 624 27.87 27.47 -15.65
CA PRO A 624 27.97 27.57 -14.20
C PRO A 624 27.99 26.22 -13.48
N LEU A 625 27.15 25.25 -13.88
CA LEU A 625 27.16 23.90 -13.31
C LEU A 625 28.49 23.20 -13.56
N LEU A 626 29.03 23.26 -14.79
CA LEU A 626 30.34 22.69 -15.10
C LEU A 626 31.48 23.36 -14.32
N ASN A 627 31.41 24.67 -14.12
CA ASN A 627 32.40 25.41 -13.32
C ASN A 627 32.32 25.02 -11.84
N ALA A 628 31.12 24.90 -11.28
CA ALA A 628 30.91 24.44 -9.91
C ALA A 628 31.45 23.01 -9.71
N MET A 629 31.16 22.11 -10.64
CA MET A 629 31.73 20.76 -10.65
C MET A 629 33.26 20.78 -10.68
N LYS A 630 33.85 21.59 -11.57
CA LYS A 630 35.30 21.73 -11.69
C LYS A 630 35.91 22.25 -10.38
N TYR A 631 35.29 23.26 -9.77
CA TYR A 631 35.70 23.84 -8.49
C TYR A 631 35.65 22.81 -7.35
N ILE A 632 34.54 22.07 -7.21
CA ILE A 632 34.42 21.02 -6.18
C ILE A 632 35.47 19.94 -6.39
N ARG A 633 35.70 19.51 -7.63
CA ARG A 633 36.74 18.51 -7.97
C ARG A 633 38.14 18.98 -7.60
N GLU A 634 38.50 20.22 -7.96
CA GLU A 634 39.81 20.80 -7.65
C GLU A 634 39.99 21.03 -6.14
N SER A 635 38.92 21.42 -5.46
CA SER A 635 38.88 21.57 -4.00
C SER A 635 39.08 20.24 -3.29
N ALA A 636 38.45 19.17 -3.78
CA ALA A 636 38.62 17.81 -3.25
C ALA A 636 40.03 17.23 -3.48
N GLN A 637 40.70 17.61 -4.57
CA GLN A 637 42.07 17.17 -4.87
C GLN A 637 43.15 17.91 -4.09
N SER A 638 42.91 19.18 -3.73
CA SER A 638 43.88 20.06 -3.07
C SER A 638 43.90 19.94 -1.55
N SER A 639 42.99 19.16 -0.97
CA SER A 639 42.73 19.15 0.46
C SER A 639 43.17 17.87 1.17
N GLN A 640 44.06 18.01 2.16
CA GLN A 640 44.21 17.04 3.27
C GLN A 640 43.05 17.21 4.27
N LEU A 641 41.81 17.17 3.79
CA LEU A 641 40.62 17.44 4.59
C LEU A 641 40.25 16.25 5.47
N SER A 642 39.60 16.53 6.61
CA SER A 642 39.04 15.51 7.48
C SER A 642 37.95 14.71 6.73
N THR A 643 37.74 13.46 7.13
CA THR A 643 36.83 12.50 6.48
C THR A 643 35.43 13.09 6.22
N ASN A 644 34.88 13.83 7.18
CA ASN A 644 33.53 14.40 7.08
C ASN A 644 33.38 15.46 5.98
N SER A 645 34.42 16.26 5.72
CA SER A 645 34.38 17.27 4.66
C SER A 645 34.55 16.67 3.26
N ALA A 646 35.25 15.55 3.13
CA ALA A 646 35.40 14.85 1.85
C ALA A 646 34.07 14.20 1.41
N GLU A 647 33.32 13.62 2.35
CA GLU A 647 31.99 13.04 2.07
C GLU A 647 30.97 14.11 1.65
N GLN A 648 30.97 15.28 2.30
CA GLN A 648 30.08 16.38 1.92
C GLN A 648 30.38 16.90 0.51
N LEU A 649 31.66 17.07 0.15
CA LEU A 649 32.07 17.45 -1.20
C LEU A 649 31.67 16.40 -2.24
N SER A 650 31.78 15.12 -1.89
CA SER A 650 31.37 14.00 -2.73
C SER A 650 29.86 14.03 -3.02
N SER A 651 29.03 14.21 -1.99
CA SER A 651 27.57 14.32 -2.15
C SER A 651 27.19 15.52 -3.04
N GLN A 652 27.83 16.67 -2.84
CA GLN A 652 27.56 17.88 -3.62
C GLN A 652 27.94 17.71 -5.10
N PHE A 653 29.05 17.02 -5.38
CA PHE A 653 29.46 16.73 -6.76
C PHE A 653 28.41 15.86 -7.47
N SER A 654 27.91 14.84 -6.77
CA SER A 654 26.84 13.97 -7.26
C SER A 654 25.54 14.73 -7.55
N ASP A 655 25.13 15.63 -6.66
CA ASP A 655 23.95 16.49 -6.88
C ASP A 655 24.11 17.35 -8.13
N LEU A 656 25.28 17.96 -8.34
CA LEU A 656 25.55 18.76 -9.53
C LEU A 656 25.47 17.92 -10.82
N ILE A 657 25.94 16.67 -10.81
CA ILE A 657 25.86 15.76 -11.97
C ILE A 657 24.41 15.52 -12.35
N SER A 658 23.57 15.17 -11.37
CA SER A 658 22.14 14.95 -11.56
C SER A 658 21.44 16.20 -12.10
N VAL A 659 21.76 17.37 -11.54
CA VAL A 659 21.23 18.67 -12.00
C VAL A 659 21.65 18.96 -13.44
N PHE A 660 22.91 18.75 -13.78
CA PHE A 660 23.41 18.97 -15.14
C PHE A 660 22.68 18.09 -16.14
N ALA A 661 22.59 16.80 -15.86
CA ALA A 661 21.91 15.86 -16.75
C ALA A 661 20.42 16.22 -16.93
N SER A 662 19.73 16.63 -15.86
CA SER A 662 18.35 17.13 -15.93
C SER A 662 18.25 18.40 -16.78
N SER A 663 19.23 19.30 -16.66
CA SER A 663 19.26 20.59 -17.37
C SER A 663 19.45 20.47 -18.89
N VAL A 664 20.11 19.41 -19.38
CA VAL A 664 20.29 19.17 -20.82
C VAL A 664 19.21 18.26 -21.42
N ARG A 665 18.37 17.67 -20.57
CA ARG A 665 17.37 16.67 -20.92
C ARG A 665 16.40 17.14 -22.01
N SER A 666 15.94 18.39 -21.95
CA SER A 666 14.95 18.94 -22.89
C SER A 666 15.54 19.66 -24.12
N ALA A 667 16.87 19.69 -24.27
CA ALA A 667 17.54 20.46 -25.30
C ALA A 667 17.76 19.66 -26.60
N PRO A 668 17.65 20.25 -27.80
CA PRO A 668 18.12 19.59 -29.02
C PRO A 668 19.61 19.23 -28.92
N PHE A 669 19.98 18.00 -29.30
CA PHE A 669 21.35 17.50 -29.16
C PHE A 669 22.41 18.41 -29.81
N SER A 670 22.10 18.99 -30.98
CA SER A 670 23.00 19.91 -31.68
C SER A 670 23.40 21.14 -30.87
N LEU A 671 22.55 21.57 -29.92
CA LEU A 671 22.80 22.74 -29.05
C LEU A 671 23.59 22.36 -27.80
N CYS A 672 23.32 21.20 -27.20
CA CYS A 672 23.99 20.77 -25.97
C CYS A 672 25.26 19.95 -26.21
N ARG A 673 25.52 19.44 -27.42
CA ARG A 673 26.67 18.59 -27.76
C ARG A 673 28.00 19.10 -27.19
N LYS A 674 28.38 20.35 -27.48
CA LYS A 674 29.66 20.91 -27.02
C LYS A 674 29.79 20.96 -25.49
N VAL A 675 28.68 21.10 -24.78
CA VAL A 675 28.66 21.15 -23.31
C VAL A 675 28.66 19.73 -22.74
N ILE A 676 27.94 18.80 -23.36
CA ILE A 676 28.02 17.38 -23.06
C ILE A 676 29.45 16.88 -23.25
N ASP A 677 30.13 17.25 -24.34
CA ASP A 677 31.53 16.88 -24.58
C ASP A 677 32.45 17.35 -23.44
N LYS A 678 32.23 18.58 -22.96
CA LYS A 678 32.96 19.13 -21.80
C LYS A 678 32.62 18.40 -20.51
N PHE A 679 31.35 18.06 -20.29
CA PHE A 679 30.91 17.25 -19.15
C PHE A 679 31.61 15.89 -19.17
N ILE A 680 31.58 15.17 -20.29
CA ILE A 680 32.21 13.85 -20.46
C ILE A 680 33.70 13.93 -20.18
N HIS A 681 34.40 14.93 -20.72
CA HIS A 681 35.82 15.15 -20.42
C HIS A 681 36.06 15.47 -18.93
N LEU A 682 35.16 16.21 -18.27
CA LEU A 682 35.29 16.51 -16.85
C LEU A 682 35.17 15.23 -16.02
N VAL A 683 34.12 14.44 -16.25
CA VAL A 683 33.79 13.26 -15.43
C VAL A 683 34.69 12.05 -15.73
N SER A 684 35.27 11.93 -16.93
CA SER A 684 36.19 10.82 -17.26
C SER A 684 37.45 10.78 -16.40
N THR A 685 37.81 11.92 -15.81
CA THR A 685 38.96 12.07 -14.91
C THR A 685 38.62 11.86 -13.43
N VAL A 686 37.34 11.68 -13.10
CA VAL A 686 36.85 11.52 -11.73
C VAL A 686 36.78 10.02 -11.38
N THR A 687 37.10 9.70 -10.13
CA THR A 687 37.06 8.36 -9.55
C THR A 687 36.10 8.34 -8.37
N GLY A 688 35.34 7.25 -8.19
CA GLY A 688 34.45 7.08 -7.03
C GLY A 688 33.03 7.64 -7.21
N HIS A 689 32.69 8.14 -8.40
CA HIS A 689 31.35 8.68 -8.73
C HIS A 689 30.66 7.94 -9.89
N ASP A 690 31.11 6.73 -10.20
CA ASP A 690 30.74 6.00 -11.43
C ASP A 690 29.21 5.81 -11.56
N THR A 691 28.51 5.54 -10.45
CA THR A 691 27.04 5.36 -10.39
C THR A 691 26.28 6.58 -10.88
N VAL A 692 26.52 7.74 -10.27
CA VAL A 692 25.80 8.99 -10.58
C VAL A 692 26.15 9.49 -12.00
N ILE A 693 27.40 9.26 -12.43
CA ILE A 693 27.83 9.56 -13.80
C ILE A 693 27.07 8.68 -14.81
N LEU A 694 26.88 7.39 -14.52
CA LEU A 694 26.08 6.51 -15.35
C LEU A 694 24.59 6.84 -15.31
N ASP A 695 24.03 7.22 -14.18
CA ASP A 695 22.63 7.69 -14.10
C ASP A 695 22.42 8.93 -14.97
N ALA A 696 23.36 9.88 -14.91
CA ALA A 696 23.36 11.05 -15.79
C ALA A 696 23.46 10.65 -17.26
N PHE A 697 24.35 9.71 -17.61
CA PHE A 697 24.46 9.20 -18.97
C PHE A 697 23.15 8.54 -19.43
N ASN A 698 22.57 7.65 -18.62
CA ASN A 698 21.34 6.94 -18.91
C ASN A 698 20.19 7.91 -19.17
N MET A 699 20.03 8.91 -18.30
CA MET A 699 19.00 9.95 -18.45
C MET A 699 19.21 10.79 -19.71
N MET A 700 20.46 11.14 -20.06
CA MET A 700 20.75 11.88 -21.29
C MET A 700 20.56 11.02 -22.54
N TYR A 701 20.99 9.75 -22.51
CA TYR A 701 20.99 8.83 -23.64
C TYR A 701 19.58 8.46 -24.12
N GLN A 702 18.63 8.33 -23.19
CA GLN A 702 17.21 8.09 -23.51
C GLN A 702 16.63 9.13 -24.48
N ILE A 703 17.22 10.33 -24.51
CA ILE A 703 16.73 11.45 -25.32
C ILE A 703 17.70 11.79 -26.45
N HIS A 704 19.00 11.76 -26.17
CA HIS A 704 20.05 12.14 -27.11
C HIS A 704 20.70 10.91 -27.74
N ARG A 705 20.09 10.38 -28.82
CA ARG A 705 20.67 9.23 -29.56
C ARG A 705 22.10 9.46 -30.07
N GLY A 706 22.50 10.72 -30.29
CA GLY A 706 23.88 11.06 -30.66
C GLY A 706 24.92 10.78 -29.58
N LEU A 707 24.49 10.38 -28.36
CA LEU A 707 25.39 9.87 -27.32
C LEU A 707 25.90 8.45 -27.59
N ASP A 708 25.39 7.75 -28.60
CA ASP A 708 25.89 6.44 -29.00
C ASP A 708 27.39 6.44 -29.33
N ASP A 709 27.89 7.56 -29.91
CA ASP A 709 29.32 7.77 -30.15
C ASP A 709 30.18 7.68 -28.88
N TYR A 710 29.59 7.93 -27.69
CA TYR A 710 30.27 7.90 -26.39
C TYR A 710 30.00 6.62 -25.60
N ARG A 711 29.08 5.77 -26.05
CA ARG A 711 28.62 4.58 -25.33
C ARG A 711 29.79 3.66 -24.96
N ASP A 712 30.70 3.39 -25.88
CA ASP A 712 31.83 2.50 -25.64
C ASP A 712 32.87 3.11 -24.68
N ASN A 713 33.04 4.43 -24.71
CA ASN A 713 33.89 5.13 -23.76
C ASN A 713 33.33 5.02 -22.33
N PHE A 714 32.02 5.21 -22.16
CA PHE A 714 31.37 5.02 -20.85
C PHE A 714 31.44 3.56 -20.39
N ALA A 715 31.28 2.60 -21.29
CA ALA A 715 31.44 1.18 -20.98
C ALA A 715 32.87 0.86 -20.49
N GLN A 716 33.89 1.38 -21.16
CA GLN A 716 35.29 1.14 -20.81
C GLN A 716 35.73 1.85 -19.52
N ILE A 717 35.24 3.06 -19.26
CA ILE A 717 35.67 3.84 -18.09
C ILE A 717 34.87 3.49 -16.85
N PHE A 718 33.53 3.59 -16.91
CA PHE A 718 32.68 3.54 -15.72
C PHE A 718 32.11 2.16 -15.48
N VAL A 719 31.56 1.53 -16.53
CA VAL A 719 30.93 0.21 -16.41
C VAL A 719 31.96 -0.86 -16.07
N GLN A 720 33.16 -0.80 -16.65
CA GLN A 720 34.25 -1.73 -16.33
C GLN A 720 34.69 -1.65 -14.85
N ARG A 721 34.69 -0.45 -14.25
CA ARG A 721 34.99 -0.27 -12.82
C ARG A 721 33.90 -0.84 -11.92
N MET A 722 32.65 -0.75 -12.36
CA MET A 722 31.49 -1.28 -11.64
C MET A 722 31.26 -2.78 -11.84
N ALA A 723 31.91 -3.41 -12.83
CA ALA A 723 31.72 -4.82 -13.15
C ALA A 723 31.98 -5.77 -11.97
N GLY A 724 32.90 -5.41 -11.06
CA GLY A 724 33.18 -6.19 -9.85
C GLY A 724 32.15 -6.03 -8.73
N ASN A 725 31.36 -4.95 -8.75
CA ASN A 725 30.27 -4.70 -7.80
C ASN A 725 29.11 -3.93 -8.49
N PRO A 726 28.29 -4.64 -9.30
CA PRO A 726 27.24 -4.00 -10.09
C PRO A 726 26.22 -3.27 -9.20
N GLN A 727 25.83 -2.06 -9.63
CA GLN A 727 24.76 -1.27 -9.01
C GLN A 727 23.57 -1.14 -9.97
N GLN A 728 22.47 -0.54 -9.54
CA GLN A 728 21.29 -0.29 -10.39
C GLN A 728 21.65 0.37 -11.73
N SER A 729 22.44 1.44 -11.72
CA SER A 729 22.85 2.20 -12.92
C SER A 729 23.62 1.37 -13.94
N PHE A 730 24.38 0.36 -13.48
CA PHE A 730 25.11 -0.58 -14.34
C PHE A 730 24.12 -1.40 -15.19
N PHE A 731 23.06 -1.93 -14.57
CA PHE A 731 22.06 -2.72 -15.30
C PHE A 731 21.16 -1.87 -16.19
N GLU A 732 20.82 -0.66 -15.73
CA GLU A 732 20.05 0.31 -16.53
C GLU A 732 20.80 0.72 -17.80
N PHE A 733 22.12 0.92 -17.72
CA PHE A 733 22.95 1.24 -18.89
C PHE A 733 22.76 0.22 -20.01
N PHE A 734 22.85 -1.08 -19.72
CA PHE A 734 22.67 -2.12 -20.74
C PHE A 734 21.23 -2.29 -21.19
N THR A 735 20.27 -1.94 -20.34
CA THR A 735 18.85 -1.99 -20.72
C THR A 735 18.50 -0.88 -21.71
N ILE A 736 19.11 0.29 -21.55
CA ILE A 736 18.87 1.49 -22.36
C ILE A 736 19.77 1.52 -23.60
N ALA A 737 21.09 1.42 -23.43
CA ALA A 737 22.09 1.52 -24.49
C ALA A 737 22.33 0.20 -25.24
N GLY A 738 21.80 -0.91 -24.73
CA GLY A 738 21.93 -2.23 -25.32
C GLY A 738 23.22 -2.96 -24.96
N LEU A 739 23.16 -4.28 -25.09
CA LEU A 739 24.24 -5.22 -24.77
C LEU A 739 24.92 -5.72 -26.04
N LYS A 740 26.25 -5.58 -26.13
CA LYS A 740 27.08 -6.14 -27.21
C LYS A 740 27.59 -7.54 -26.82
N ASP A 741 27.90 -8.37 -27.82
CA ASP A 741 28.19 -9.80 -27.60
C ASP A 741 29.44 -10.05 -26.73
N HIS A 742 30.47 -9.23 -26.85
CA HIS A 742 31.69 -9.35 -26.02
C HIS A 742 31.48 -8.98 -24.55
N GLU A 743 30.36 -8.33 -24.21
CA GLU A 743 30.03 -7.89 -22.86
C GLU A 743 29.14 -8.89 -22.12
N GLU A 744 28.56 -9.86 -22.82
CA GLU A 744 27.59 -10.80 -22.26
C GLU A 744 28.11 -11.50 -21.01
N ASN A 745 29.37 -11.96 -21.04
CA ASN A 745 29.99 -12.64 -19.91
C ASN A 745 30.01 -11.82 -18.64
N VAL A 746 30.35 -10.53 -18.75
CA VAL A 746 30.45 -9.63 -17.60
C VAL A 746 29.05 -9.22 -17.14
N VAL A 747 28.16 -8.91 -18.07
CA VAL A 747 26.86 -8.31 -17.76
C VAL A 747 25.84 -9.33 -17.33
N VAL A 748 25.69 -10.43 -18.08
CA VAL A 748 24.73 -11.50 -17.72
C VAL A 748 25.26 -12.27 -16.51
N GLY A 749 26.56 -12.53 -16.45
CA GLY A 749 27.21 -13.09 -15.26
C GLY A 749 27.01 -12.20 -14.03
N GLY A 750 27.26 -10.90 -14.15
CA GLY A 750 27.00 -9.91 -13.09
C GLY A 750 25.53 -9.85 -12.68
N ALA A 751 24.59 -9.85 -13.64
CA ALA A 751 23.17 -9.85 -13.33
C ALA A 751 22.73 -11.11 -12.58
N CYS A 752 23.25 -12.29 -12.95
CA CYS A 752 22.99 -13.53 -12.22
C CYS A 752 23.55 -13.47 -10.80
N ALA A 753 24.77 -12.96 -10.62
CA ALA A 753 25.40 -12.80 -9.30
C ALA A 753 24.71 -11.74 -8.43
N SER A 754 24.01 -10.78 -9.05
CA SER A 754 23.26 -9.72 -8.36
C SER A 754 21.80 -10.07 -8.06
N LEU A 755 21.27 -11.19 -8.56
CA LEU A 755 19.93 -11.65 -8.17
C LEU A 755 19.78 -11.90 -6.65
N PRO A 756 20.75 -12.52 -5.95
CA PRO A 756 20.71 -12.68 -4.50
C PRO A 756 21.32 -11.48 -3.73
N ASN A 757 21.38 -10.28 -4.31
CA ASN A 757 21.96 -9.12 -3.63
C ASN A 757 21.05 -8.62 -2.50
N PRO A 758 21.55 -8.35 -1.29
CA PRO A 758 20.71 -7.85 -0.19
C PRO A 758 20.02 -6.52 -0.50
N ASP A 759 20.54 -5.71 -1.43
CA ASP A 759 19.85 -4.54 -1.96
C ASP A 759 18.83 -4.95 -3.04
N ILE A 760 17.56 -4.93 -2.64
CA ILE A 760 16.41 -5.28 -3.49
C ILE A 760 16.36 -4.43 -4.78
N LEU A 761 16.85 -3.19 -4.79
CA LEU A 761 16.85 -2.34 -5.98
C LEU A 761 17.82 -2.88 -7.05
N ILE A 762 18.99 -3.35 -6.62
CA ILE A 762 19.97 -3.99 -7.49
C ILE A 762 19.37 -5.28 -8.08
N SER A 763 18.75 -6.12 -7.24
CA SER A 763 18.06 -7.34 -7.68
C SER A 763 16.90 -7.03 -8.65
N LYS A 764 16.13 -5.95 -8.42
CA LYS A 764 15.08 -5.48 -9.34
C LYS A 764 15.63 -5.10 -10.71
N SER A 765 16.71 -4.34 -10.75
CA SER A 765 17.31 -3.91 -12.01
C SER A 765 17.97 -5.07 -12.75
N ALA A 766 18.61 -6.01 -12.04
CA ALA A 766 19.14 -7.24 -12.62
C ALA A 766 18.02 -8.13 -13.21
N THR A 767 16.92 -8.36 -12.48
CA THR A 767 15.77 -9.14 -13.01
C THR A 767 15.15 -8.48 -14.23
N TYR A 768 15.00 -7.15 -14.23
CA TYR A 768 14.49 -6.41 -15.38
C TYR A 768 15.39 -6.56 -16.60
N LEU A 769 16.70 -6.36 -16.44
CA LEU A 769 17.70 -6.53 -17.51
C LEU A 769 17.65 -7.95 -18.10
N LEU A 770 17.71 -8.99 -17.26
CA LEU A 770 17.67 -10.39 -17.74
C LEU A 770 16.40 -10.67 -18.55
N ARG A 771 15.24 -10.20 -18.07
CA ARG A 771 13.97 -10.35 -18.78
C ARG A 771 14.00 -9.67 -20.15
N GLU A 772 14.50 -8.45 -20.22
CA GLU A 772 14.63 -7.71 -21.48
C GLU A 772 15.59 -8.42 -22.45
N ILE A 773 16.78 -8.84 -21.99
CA ILE A 773 17.78 -9.53 -22.83
C ILE A 773 17.20 -10.83 -23.39
N ILE A 774 16.61 -11.70 -22.57
CA ILE A 774 16.02 -12.99 -23.00
C ILE A 774 14.94 -12.76 -24.07
N SER A 775 14.12 -11.74 -23.88
CA SER A 775 13.04 -11.41 -24.81
C SER A 775 13.56 -10.89 -26.16
N ARG A 776 14.59 -10.01 -26.14
CA ARG A 776 15.10 -9.28 -27.31
C ARG A 776 16.15 -10.06 -28.10
N LYS A 777 17.03 -10.84 -27.45
CA LYS A 777 18.11 -11.59 -28.13
C LYS A 777 17.52 -12.61 -29.10
N LYS A 778 17.92 -12.54 -30.37
CA LYS A 778 17.44 -13.44 -31.43
C LYS A 778 18.29 -14.70 -31.57
N ASP A 779 19.56 -14.63 -31.16
CA ASP A 779 20.48 -15.75 -31.24
C ASP A 779 20.03 -16.90 -30.32
N PRO A 780 19.74 -18.10 -30.86
CA PRO A 780 19.41 -19.26 -30.05
C PRO A 780 20.57 -19.74 -29.17
N GLN A 781 21.84 -19.48 -29.54
CA GLN A 781 23.00 -19.90 -28.75
C GLN A 781 23.08 -19.16 -27.41
N PHE A 782 22.65 -17.90 -27.38
CA PHE A 782 22.55 -17.11 -26.15
C PHE A 782 21.77 -17.85 -25.06
N LEU A 783 20.57 -18.35 -25.40
CA LEU A 783 19.72 -19.00 -24.41
C LEU A 783 20.32 -20.34 -23.97
N ILE A 784 20.86 -21.13 -24.90
CA ILE A 784 21.50 -22.42 -24.60
C ILE A 784 22.65 -22.23 -23.60
N HIS A 785 23.47 -21.20 -23.80
CA HIS A 785 24.61 -20.92 -22.92
C HIS A 785 24.18 -20.37 -21.55
N TRP A 786 23.28 -19.38 -21.50
CA TRP A 786 22.99 -18.65 -20.27
C TRP A 786 21.85 -19.21 -19.42
N GLN A 787 20.92 -20.00 -19.99
CA GLN A 787 19.79 -20.52 -19.24
C GLN A 787 20.17 -21.33 -17.99
N PRO A 788 21.23 -22.17 -17.95
CA PRO A 788 21.57 -22.92 -16.74
C PRO A 788 21.98 -21.98 -15.60
N HIS A 789 22.74 -20.94 -15.92
CA HIS A 789 23.21 -19.94 -14.96
C HIS A 789 22.07 -19.07 -14.43
N ILE A 790 21.19 -18.61 -15.31
CA ILE A 790 20.03 -17.78 -14.93
C ILE A 790 19.06 -18.59 -14.06
N ILE A 791 18.73 -19.82 -14.47
CA ILE A 791 17.82 -20.70 -13.70
C ILE A 791 18.37 -20.95 -12.29
N ARG A 792 19.66 -21.30 -12.18
CA ARG A 792 20.32 -21.51 -10.90
C ARG A 792 20.29 -20.26 -10.01
N ALA A 793 20.64 -19.11 -10.55
CA ALA A 793 20.65 -17.85 -9.79
C ALA A 793 19.24 -17.41 -9.34
N VAL A 794 18.24 -17.60 -10.20
CA VAL A 794 16.82 -17.34 -9.86
C VAL A 794 16.38 -18.23 -8.71
N PHE A 795 16.62 -19.54 -8.77
CA PHE A 795 16.22 -20.44 -7.68
C PHE A 795 16.99 -20.19 -6.39
N ALA A 796 18.29 -19.92 -6.47
CA ALA A 796 19.08 -19.52 -5.29
C ALA A 796 18.46 -18.31 -4.58
N SER A 797 18.00 -17.32 -5.34
CA SER A 797 17.34 -16.12 -4.80
C SER A 797 15.90 -16.39 -4.33
N LEU A 798 15.18 -17.32 -4.97
CA LEU A 798 13.83 -17.70 -4.55
C LEU A 798 13.82 -18.48 -3.23
N PHE A 799 14.89 -19.21 -2.92
CA PHE A 799 15.03 -19.97 -1.68
C PHE A 799 15.60 -19.17 -0.52
N ASP A 800 16.07 -17.93 -0.75
CA ASP A 800 16.58 -17.09 0.33
C ASP A 800 15.45 -16.34 1.07
N GLU A 801 15.77 -15.90 2.28
CA GLU A 801 14.83 -15.17 3.13
C GLU A 801 14.76 -13.67 2.79
N LEU A 802 15.72 -13.14 2.02
CA LEU A 802 15.87 -11.72 1.71
C LEU A 802 14.94 -11.27 0.58
N HIS A 803 14.65 -12.13 -0.39
CA HIS A 803 14.01 -11.78 -1.66
C HIS A 803 12.51 -12.13 -1.72
N LYS A 804 11.82 -12.20 -0.58
CA LYS A 804 10.36 -12.51 -0.54
C LYS A 804 9.52 -11.54 -1.36
N GLU A 805 9.82 -10.24 -1.31
CA GLU A 805 9.14 -9.21 -2.13
C GLU A 805 9.46 -9.34 -3.64
N MET A 806 10.52 -10.07 -3.98
CA MET A 806 11.03 -10.24 -5.34
C MET A 806 10.54 -11.50 -6.04
N ILE A 807 9.84 -12.40 -5.32
CA ILE A 807 9.37 -13.69 -5.85
C ILE A 807 8.70 -13.54 -7.23
N VAL A 808 7.77 -12.60 -7.37
CA VAL A 808 7.05 -12.40 -8.65
C VAL A 808 7.97 -11.89 -9.77
N HIS A 809 8.99 -11.08 -9.45
CA HIS A 809 9.96 -10.58 -10.42
C HIS A 809 10.92 -11.67 -10.88
N LEU A 810 11.43 -12.47 -9.94
CA LEU A 810 12.28 -13.64 -10.19
C LEU A 810 11.56 -14.69 -11.04
N ILE A 811 10.31 -15.02 -10.70
CA ILE A 811 9.47 -15.94 -11.49
C ILE A 811 9.26 -15.42 -12.92
N LYS A 812 9.09 -14.11 -13.12
CA LYS A 812 8.94 -13.53 -14.46
C LYS A 812 10.20 -13.72 -15.33
N VAL A 813 11.40 -13.73 -14.74
CA VAL A 813 12.64 -14.05 -15.46
C VAL A 813 12.61 -15.51 -15.93
N LEU A 814 12.29 -16.44 -15.02
CA LEU A 814 12.15 -17.85 -15.35
C LEU A 814 11.09 -18.08 -16.44
N PHE A 815 9.91 -17.48 -16.28
CA PHE A 815 8.82 -17.59 -17.26
C PHE A 815 9.22 -17.03 -18.64
N SER A 816 10.07 -16.01 -18.72
CA SER A 816 10.59 -15.51 -20.00
C SER A 816 11.44 -16.54 -20.74
N ILE A 817 12.19 -17.40 -20.04
CA ILE A 817 12.94 -18.52 -20.64
C ILE A 817 11.96 -19.52 -21.26
N TYR A 818 10.97 -19.98 -20.49
CA TYR A 818 9.94 -20.92 -20.98
C TYR A 818 9.15 -20.33 -22.16
N LYS A 819 8.72 -19.07 -22.07
CA LYS A 819 8.01 -18.37 -23.15
C LYS A 819 8.86 -18.28 -24.42
N LYS A 820 10.18 -18.09 -24.29
CA LYS A 820 11.09 -18.08 -25.44
C LYS A 820 11.15 -19.46 -26.11
N HIS A 821 11.24 -20.53 -25.32
CA HIS A 821 11.20 -21.89 -25.84
C HIS A 821 9.89 -22.23 -26.53
N ILE A 822 8.75 -21.84 -25.94
CA ILE A 822 7.41 -22.03 -26.54
C ILE A 822 7.34 -21.29 -27.89
N ARG A 823 7.75 -20.01 -27.92
CA ARG A 823 7.75 -19.20 -29.16
C ARG A 823 8.60 -19.81 -30.26
N ASN A 824 9.72 -20.42 -29.89
CA ASN A 824 10.65 -21.06 -30.83
C ASN A 824 10.33 -22.54 -31.09
N SER A 825 9.27 -23.10 -30.48
CA SER A 825 8.94 -24.54 -30.54
C SER A 825 10.10 -25.47 -30.11
N THR A 826 10.86 -25.07 -29.08
CA THR A 826 12.04 -25.79 -28.58
C THR A 826 11.90 -26.30 -27.14
N LEU A 827 10.73 -26.14 -26.51
CA LEU A 827 10.49 -26.60 -25.14
C LEU A 827 10.53 -28.13 -25.08
N ASN A 828 11.47 -28.68 -24.32
CA ASN A 828 11.72 -30.13 -24.24
C ASN A 828 12.21 -30.53 -22.83
N PRO A 829 12.37 -31.84 -22.52
CA PRO A 829 12.77 -32.31 -21.19
C PRO A 829 14.14 -31.87 -20.66
N PHE A 830 15.01 -31.31 -21.50
CA PHE A 830 16.29 -30.79 -21.05
C PHE A 830 16.13 -29.67 -20.01
N ILE A 831 15.09 -28.82 -20.14
CA ILE A 831 14.85 -27.76 -19.16
C ILE A 831 14.49 -28.32 -17.77
N ASP A 832 13.88 -29.49 -17.72
CA ASP A 832 13.53 -30.14 -16.45
C ASP A 832 14.80 -30.50 -15.69
N GLN A 833 15.81 -31.03 -16.39
CA GLN A 833 17.11 -31.36 -15.81
C GLN A 833 17.82 -30.11 -15.27
N LEU A 834 17.77 -28.99 -15.99
CA LEU A 834 18.35 -27.72 -15.50
C LEU A 834 17.67 -27.21 -14.23
N VAL A 835 16.35 -27.37 -14.13
CA VAL A 835 15.59 -27.01 -12.92
C VAL A 835 15.97 -27.93 -11.77
N VAL A 836 16.01 -29.25 -12.00
CA VAL A 836 16.42 -30.24 -10.99
C VAL A 836 17.82 -29.93 -10.46
N GLU A 837 18.79 -29.68 -11.35
CA GLU A 837 20.14 -29.29 -10.96
C GLU A 837 20.18 -27.99 -10.15
N ALA A 838 19.30 -27.03 -10.45
CA ALA A 838 19.23 -25.75 -9.74
C ALA A 838 18.61 -25.84 -8.34
N ILE A 839 17.73 -26.80 -8.09
CA ILE A 839 17.00 -26.93 -6.81
C ILE A 839 17.48 -28.09 -5.95
N SER A 840 18.21 -29.06 -6.51
CA SER A 840 18.58 -30.31 -5.83
C SER A 840 19.33 -30.11 -4.52
N GLU A 841 20.25 -29.13 -4.44
CA GLU A 841 20.99 -28.81 -3.21
C GLU A 841 20.09 -28.26 -2.10
N SER A 842 19.07 -27.48 -2.46
CA SER A 842 18.08 -26.99 -1.51
C SER A 842 17.12 -28.10 -1.13
N VAL A 843 16.47 -28.73 -2.10
CA VAL A 843 15.35 -29.66 -1.88
C VAL A 843 15.80 -30.98 -1.24
N GLY A 844 16.95 -31.52 -1.65
CA GLY A 844 17.48 -32.81 -1.17
C GLY A 844 16.72 -34.06 -1.65
N ASP A 845 15.43 -33.93 -2.00
CA ASP A 845 14.60 -35.00 -2.55
C ASP A 845 14.58 -34.96 -4.09
N ALA A 846 15.04 -36.05 -4.72
CA ALA A 846 15.16 -36.15 -6.17
C ALA A 846 13.82 -36.32 -6.88
N ASP A 847 12.86 -37.03 -6.27
CA ASP A 847 11.56 -37.32 -6.87
C ASP A 847 10.70 -36.06 -6.87
N VAL A 848 10.65 -35.34 -5.74
CA VAL A 848 9.98 -34.03 -5.62
C VAL A 848 10.56 -33.04 -6.62
N SER A 849 11.90 -32.97 -6.72
CA SER A 849 12.59 -32.05 -7.64
C SER A 849 12.21 -32.33 -9.10
N MET A 850 12.18 -33.60 -9.49
CA MET A 850 11.80 -34.02 -10.85
C MET A 850 10.33 -33.72 -11.14
N HIS A 851 9.43 -34.05 -10.22
CA HIS A 851 7.99 -33.80 -10.39
C HIS A 851 7.68 -32.31 -10.49
N PHE A 852 8.33 -31.47 -9.68
CA PHE A 852 8.20 -30.02 -9.77
C PHE A 852 8.68 -29.48 -11.13
N ALA A 853 9.84 -29.93 -11.59
CA ALA A 853 10.41 -29.52 -12.89
C ALA A 853 9.49 -29.89 -14.08
N VAL A 854 8.96 -31.12 -14.09
CA VAL A 854 7.99 -31.57 -15.09
C VAL A 854 6.71 -30.75 -15.06
N SER A 855 6.21 -30.43 -13.85
CA SER A 855 5.01 -29.63 -13.65
C SER A 855 5.20 -28.19 -14.15
N LEU A 856 6.35 -27.57 -13.91
CA LEU A 856 6.67 -26.24 -14.45
C LEU A 856 6.58 -26.22 -15.97
N ARG A 857 7.11 -27.25 -16.64
CA ARG A 857 7.01 -27.36 -18.09
C ARG A 857 5.56 -27.52 -18.55
N SER A 858 4.72 -28.32 -17.87
CA SER A 858 3.31 -28.49 -18.27
C SER A 858 2.49 -27.23 -18.11
N PHE A 859 2.77 -26.42 -17.09
CA PHE A 859 2.06 -25.15 -16.83
C PHE A 859 2.65 -23.93 -17.57
N ALA A 860 3.70 -24.12 -18.39
CA ALA A 860 4.38 -23.04 -19.09
C ALA A 860 3.49 -22.23 -20.06
N ASN A 861 2.35 -22.78 -20.48
CA ASN A 861 1.37 -22.08 -21.32
C ASN A 861 0.49 -21.09 -20.55
N SER A 862 0.42 -21.20 -19.22
CA SER A 862 -0.42 -20.36 -18.36
C SER A 862 0.44 -19.63 -17.33
N LYS A 863 0.63 -18.32 -17.53
CA LYS A 863 1.45 -17.50 -16.64
C LYS A 863 0.97 -17.57 -15.19
N ASN A 864 -0.34 -17.57 -14.96
CA ASN A 864 -0.90 -17.56 -13.61
C ASN A 864 -0.65 -18.90 -12.90
N GLU A 865 -0.85 -20.02 -13.60
CA GLU A 865 -0.59 -21.35 -13.04
C GLU A 865 0.91 -21.57 -12.80
N PHE A 866 1.76 -21.12 -13.72
CA PHE A 866 3.22 -21.17 -13.57
C PHE A 866 3.70 -20.41 -12.33
N VAL A 867 3.20 -19.19 -12.13
CA VAL A 867 3.53 -18.38 -10.94
C VAL A 867 3.02 -19.03 -9.67
N GLN A 868 1.79 -19.55 -9.69
CA GLN A 868 1.19 -20.17 -8.51
C GLN A 868 1.93 -21.46 -8.10
N LEU A 869 2.33 -22.30 -9.06
CA LEU A 869 3.08 -23.52 -8.79
C LEU A 869 4.38 -23.23 -8.04
N ILE A 870 5.14 -22.23 -8.46
CA ILE A 870 6.40 -21.86 -7.80
C ILE A 870 6.14 -21.31 -6.40
N LYS A 871 5.11 -20.46 -6.23
CA LYS A 871 4.74 -19.97 -4.90
C LYS A 871 4.39 -21.13 -3.97
N ASP A 872 3.53 -22.04 -4.42
CA ASP A 872 3.12 -23.19 -3.62
C ASP A 872 4.34 -24.06 -3.24
N PHE A 873 5.26 -24.27 -4.17
CA PHE A 873 6.49 -25.01 -3.93
C PHE A 873 7.40 -24.34 -2.88
N LEU A 874 7.62 -23.03 -2.99
CA LEU A 874 8.42 -22.28 -2.01
C LEU A 874 7.78 -22.28 -0.61
N LEU A 875 6.45 -22.26 -0.52
CA LEU A 875 5.74 -22.33 0.76
C LEU A 875 5.87 -23.71 1.41
N ALA A 876 5.66 -24.78 0.64
CA ALA A 876 5.80 -26.14 1.13
C ALA A 876 7.22 -26.41 1.64
N TYR A 877 8.21 -25.97 0.87
CA TYR A 877 9.62 -26.16 1.20
C TYR A 877 10.10 -25.23 2.33
N GLY A 878 9.79 -23.93 2.30
CA GLY A 878 10.21 -22.97 3.32
C GLY A 878 9.71 -23.30 4.72
N ARG A 879 8.57 -24.00 4.82
CA ARG A 879 8.06 -24.52 6.10
C ARG A 879 8.60 -25.90 6.45
N LEU A 880 9.31 -26.58 5.56
CA LEU A 880 9.70 -27.99 5.70
C LEU A 880 8.49 -28.88 6.00
N ASN A 881 7.30 -28.54 5.46
CA ASN A 881 6.08 -29.28 5.77
C ASN A 881 6.05 -30.58 4.95
N PRO A 882 6.25 -31.77 5.56
CA PRO A 882 6.35 -33.02 4.82
C PRO A 882 5.05 -33.38 4.10
N LEU A 883 3.90 -32.94 4.63
CA LEU A 883 2.58 -33.21 4.06
C LEU A 883 2.36 -32.40 2.78
N GLU A 884 2.72 -31.11 2.80
CA GLU A 884 2.61 -30.26 1.61
C GLU A 884 3.61 -30.64 0.52
N ILE A 885 4.81 -31.12 0.91
CA ILE A 885 5.81 -31.64 -0.02
C ILE A 885 5.28 -32.91 -0.73
N LYS A 886 4.69 -33.87 0.02
CA LYS A 886 4.06 -35.07 -0.57
C LYS A 886 2.92 -34.76 -1.55
N LEU A 887 2.24 -33.62 -1.40
CA LEU A 887 1.21 -33.20 -2.36
C LEU A 887 1.77 -32.85 -3.75
N PHE A 888 3.10 -32.72 -3.89
CA PHE A 888 3.80 -32.60 -5.18
C PHE A 888 4.24 -33.95 -5.76
N ASP A 889 4.46 -34.97 -4.92
CA ASP A 889 4.75 -36.35 -5.36
C ASP A 889 3.48 -37.06 -5.86
N GLU A 890 2.38 -36.85 -5.16
CA GLU A 890 1.11 -37.48 -5.52
C GLU A 890 0.29 -36.55 -6.43
N SER A 891 0.30 -36.86 -7.73
CA SER A 891 -0.82 -36.51 -8.61
C SER A 891 -2.08 -37.28 -8.16
N VAL A 892 -2.64 -36.95 -6.99
CA VAL A 892 -3.95 -37.44 -6.56
C VAL A 892 -5.02 -36.75 -7.42
N THR A 893 -5.38 -37.49 -8.47
CA THR A 893 -6.67 -37.56 -9.16
C THR A 893 -7.23 -36.28 -9.81
N LYS A 894 -7.58 -36.46 -11.09
CA LYS A 894 -8.29 -35.55 -12.01
C LYS A 894 -9.55 -34.86 -11.45
N GLU A 895 -10.07 -35.26 -10.29
CA GLU A 895 -11.29 -34.70 -9.71
C GLU A 895 -11.06 -33.33 -9.02
N THR A 896 -9.87 -33.08 -8.46
CA THR A 896 -9.55 -31.79 -7.82
C THR A 896 -9.41 -30.64 -8.82
N SER A 897 -9.10 -30.93 -10.09
CA SER A 897 -8.94 -29.93 -11.15
C SER A 897 -10.26 -29.24 -11.54
N CYS A 898 -11.41 -29.89 -11.32
CA CYS A 898 -12.72 -29.35 -11.66
C CYS A 898 -13.18 -28.31 -10.63
N THR A 899 -12.95 -28.56 -9.34
CA THR A 899 -13.28 -27.64 -8.24
C THR A 899 -12.32 -26.44 -8.19
N VAL A 900 -11.04 -26.65 -8.53
CA VAL A 900 -10.03 -25.58 -8.64
C VAL A 900 -10.31 -24.64 -9.82
N ALA A 901 -10.90 -25.12 -10.92
CA ALA A 901 -11.27 -24.27 -12.06
C ALA A 901 -12.48 -23.36 -11.76
N LEU A 902 -13.44 -23.83 -10.95
CA LEU A 902 -14.61 -23.05 -10.50
C LEU A 902 -14.24 -21.96 -9.49
N ILE A 903 -13.35 -22.24 -8.54
CA ILE A 903 -12.87 -21.24 -7.55
C ILE A 903 -11.94 -20.20 -8.21
N ARG A 904 -11.21 -20.56 -9.28
CA ARG A 904 -10.30 -19.65 -10.00
C ARG A 904 -10.99 -18.57 -10.84
N ALA A 905 -12.29 -18.70 -11.14
CA ALA A 905 -13.01 -17.73 -11.96
C ALA A 905 -13.39 -16.44 -11.21
N GLU A 906 -13.34 -16.43 -9.87
CA GLU A 906 -13.93 -15.35 -9.06
C GLU A 906 -13.00 -14.74 -8.00
N ILE A 907 -11.72 -15.12 -7.93
CA ILE A 907 -10.76 -14.36 -7.09
C ILE A 907 -10.60 -12.99 -7.75
N PRO A 908 -11.07 -11.89 -7.14
CA PRO A 908 -10.87 -10.57 -7.71
C PRO A 908 -9.36 -10.34 -7.70
N GLY A 909 -8.78 -10.13 -8.88
CA GLY A 909 -7.44 -9.60 -8.97
C GLY A 909 -7.41 -8.32 -8.14
N ASP A 910 -6.48 -8.25 -7.20
CA ASP A 910 -6.14 -7.05 -6.46
C ASP A 910 -5.73 -5.97 -7.48
N SER A 911 -6.73 -5.27 -8.00
CA SER A 911 -6.55 -4.09 -8.82
C SER A 911 -6.19 -2.98 -7.85
N GLY A 912 -4.92 -2.95 -7.46
CA GLY A 912 -4.30 -1.75 -6.94
C GLY A 912 -4.45 -0.66 -7.99
N SER A 913 -5.57 0.06 -7.95
CA SER A 913 -5.71 1.35 -8.59
C SER A 913 -4.86 2.30 -7.78
N THR A 914 -3.60 2.44 -8.20
CA THR A 914 -2.82 3.64 -7.86
C THR A 914 -3.56 4.82 -8.46
N ILE A 915 -4.50 5.40 -7.71
CA ILE A 915 -5.04 6.71 -7.99
C ILE A 915 -3.88 7.67 -7.74
N GLN A 916 -3.23 8.09 -8.82
CA GLN A 916 -2.18 9.07 -8.77
C GLN A 916 -2.74 10.38 -8.19
N ASN A 917 -2.06 10.90 -7.17
CA ASN A 917 -2.30 12.25 -6.67
C ASN A 917 -2.08 13.25 -7.81
N GLU A 918 -3.13 13.97 -8.24
CA GLU A 918 -3.01 15.04 -9.26
C GLU A 918 -2.07 16.19 -8.82
N ASP A 919 -1.69 16.25 -7.54
CA ASP A 919 -0.81 17.29 -6.99
C ASP A 919 0.66 16.84 -6.80
N GLU A 920 1.03 15.60 -7.19
CA GLU A 920 2.41 15.13 -7.36
C GLU A 920 2.66 14.68 -8.80
N TYR A 921 2.93 15.65 -9.68
CA TYR A 921 3.53 15.37 -10.98
C TYR A 921 4.98 14.92 -10.78
N VAL A 922 5.20 13.64 -10.46
CA VAL A 922 6.41 12.93 -10.88
C VAL A 922 6.14 12.39 -12.28
N THR A 923 6.86 12.96 -13.24
CA THR A 923 6.86 12.58 -14.64
C THR A 923 7.14 11.09 -14.81
N GLN A 924 6.11 10.30 -15.11
CA GLN A 924 6.25 9.02 -15.79
C GLN A 924 5.77 9.19 -17.24
N TYR A 925 6.73 9.29 -18.17
CA TYR A 925 6.54 8.96 -19.58
C TYR A 925 7.83 8.32 -20.11
N SER A 926 7.87 6.99 -20.05
CA SER A 926 8.31 6.08 -21.12
C SER A 926 8.04 4.65 -20.71
#